data_AF-A0A8T7CHZ8-F1
#
_entry.id   AF-A0A8T7CHZ8-F1
#
_cell.length_a   1.000
_cell.length_b   1.000
_cell.length_c   1.000
_cell.angle_alpha   90.00
_cell.angle_beta   90.00
_cell.angle_gamma   90.00
#
_symmetry.space_group_name_H-M   'P 1'
#
loop_
_entity.id
_entity.type
_entity.pdbx_description
1 polymer ?
#
loop_
_entity_poly.entity_id
_entity_poly.type
_entity_poly.pdbx_seq_one_letter_code
_entity_poly.pdbx_strand_id
1 'polypeptide(L)'
;MANKTSGTKLLPVLGGLLLVILGLAAASIYLTRPDTTGSQALQTTLQRESLAAAAALRAQQAMGGDATAFGELESMLPQMRNVGAPTQTAALRSSWNDLVTNTDALLAGRESVGIVQRAATSVTSDLPALLTEMGELAAMPGQARLIDEMQRFEINAQRLEQDIVALAAAAGEPARLAGRLAGTDEYLSQFVRALSQGDATLGISAVQGAAPQAKAADIKGIYDRLSAAVRESIVTAEKFGGLLGNADAIAAASDVIVDDTTTSGADTASVALPWFVPLALLAGAALLFLIIALLSRRAAGAQKAAAFEVEQSTRNQDAILRLLDELGSLADGDLTVQATVSEDITGAIADSINYAIEALRDLVTTIDEAASQVDEAARQTQASASHLAQASENQSSQVTAATKSISDMAESIEEVSHNAERSSEVARHSVEVAHKGGEAVRRTIDGMNTIRETIQETSKRIKRLGESSQEIGNIVELINDIAEQTNILALNASIQASMAGEAGRGFAVVADEVQRLAERSANATKQIEVLVNTIQSDTNEAVVSMERSTTDVVSGALLAENAGSALDEIEKVSNQIASLVQNISGSARTQATAAADMTRNMGVLQEISSQTAEGSNATSTAIAKLAEMATELRRSVAGFTLPDKPPASVPGMSAPPGKARKSAAEVTG
;
A
#
# COMPACT_ATOMS: atom_id res chain seq x y z
N MET A 1 123.99 52.84 0.55
CA MET A 1 123.80 54.12 -0.17
C MET A 1 122.56 54.00 -1.07
N ALA A 2 121.67 54.99 -0.95
CA ALA A 2 120.53 55.38 -1.79
C ALA A 2 120.00 54.42 -2.89
N ASN A 3 118.70 54.11 -2.88
CA ASN A 3 117.73 54.99 -3.54
C ASN A 3 116.28 54.68 -3.09
N LYS A 4 115.57 55.76 -2.78
CA LYS A 4 114.17 55.85 -2.37
C LYS A 4 113.47 56.52 -3.54
N THR A 5 112.36 55.95 -4.05
CA THR A 5 111.21 56.62 -4.74
C THR A 5 110.60 55.74 -5.83
N SER A 6 109.34 55.33 -5.63
CA SER A 6 108.28 55.23 -6.66
C SER A 6 107.05 54.46 -6.14
N GLY A 7 106.61 54.77 -4.92
CA GLY A 7 105.34 54.27 -4.37
C GLY A 7 104.19 55.25 -4.62
N THR A 8 103.84 55.58 -5.86
CA THR A 8 102.72 56.49 -6.17
C THR A 8 102.14 56.35 -7.59
N LYS A 9 101.98 55.13 -8.15
CA LYS A 9 101.21 54.93 -9.40
C LYS A 9 100.31 53.68 -9.48
N LEU A 10 100.14 52.91 -8.40
CA LEU A 10 99.32 51.68 -8.42
C LEU A 10 97.97 51.79 -7.71
N LEU A 11 97.73 52.84 -6.91
CA LEU A 11 96.45 53.04 -6.22
C LEU A 11 95.25 53.40 -7.13
N PRO A 12 95.38 54.18 -8.24
CA PRO A 12 94.22 54.50 -9.07
C PRO A 12 93.84 53.38 -10.05
N VAL A 13 94.76 52.46 -10.36
CA VAL A 13 94.49 51.31 -11.27
C VAL A 13 93.79 50.16 -10.52
N LEU A 14 94.14 49.95 -9.26
CA LEU A 14 93.44 49.00 -8.37
C LEU A 14 92.03 49.50 -7.99
N GLY A 15 91.84 50.81 -7.80
CA GLY A 15 90.52 51.41 -7.60
C GLY A 15 89.61 51.31 -8.82
N GLY A 16 90.16 51.48 -10.03
CA GLY A 16 89.43 51.30 -11.29
C GLY A 16 89.01 49.85 -11.54
N LEU A 17 89.87 48.87 -11.22
CA LEU A 17 89.53 47.46 -11.38
C LEU A 17 88.49 46.98 -10.35
N LEU A 18 88.53 47.51 -9.13
CA LEU A 18 87.53 47.23 -8.09
C LEU A 18 86.15 47.81 -8.46
N LEU A 19 86.12 48.99 -9.09
CA LEU A 19 84.88 49.60 -9.60
C LEU A 19 84.34 48.89 -10.85
N VAL A 20 85.21 48.31 -11.69
CA VAL A 20 84.78 47.47 -12.82
C VAL A 20 84.29 46.10 -12.35
N ILE A 21 84.89 45.52 -11.30
CA ILE A 21 84.42 44.26 -10.71
C ILE A 21 83.14 44.46 -9.89
N LEU A 22 83.01 45.57 -9.13
CA LEU A 22 81.75 45.96 -8.50
C LEU A 22 80.69 46.36 -9.54
N GLY A 23 81.09 46.96 -10.65
CA GLY A 23 80.23 47.29 -11.78
C GLY A 23 79.77 46.06 -12.56
N LEU A 24 80.61 45.03 -12.71
CA LEU A 24 80.26 43.75 -13.34
C LEU A 24 79.50 42.82 -12.37
N ALA A 25 79.74 42.91 -11.07
CA ALA A 25 78.93 42.24 -10.05
C ALA A 25 77.55 42.92 -9.89
N ALA A 26 77.49 44.25 -9.96
CA ALA A 26 76.23 45.00 -10.00
C ALA A 26 75.50 44.80 -11.33
N ALA A 27 76.21 44.71 -12.47
CA ALA A 27 75.62 44.36 -13.76
C ALA A 27 75.16 42.90 -13.80
N SER A 28 75.87 41.97 -13.15
CA SER A 28 75.45 40.58 -12.97
C SER A 28 74.22 40.49 -12.08
N ILE A 29 74.14 41.23 -10.97
CA ILE A 29 72.92 41.29 -10.13
C ILE A 29 71.78 42.03 -10.84
N TYR A 30 72.07 42.97 -11.75
CA TYR A 30 71.07 43.68 -12.56
C TYR A 30 70.57 42.86 -13.77
N LEU A 31 71.42 42.00 -14.33
CA LEU A 31 71.09 41.06 -15.42
C LEU A 31 70.54 39.73 -14.90
N THR A 32 70.75 39.42 -13.62
CA THR A 32 70.13 38.30 -12.91
C THR A 32 69.05 38.83 -11.98
N ARG A 33 68.10 39.62 -12.54
CA ARG A 33 66.78 39.68 -11.90
C ARG A 33 66.19 38.28 -12.01
N PRO A 34 65.85 37.59 -10.90
CA PRO A 34 64.97 36.46 -11.03
C PRO A 34 63.70 36.97 -11.69
N ASP A 35 63.26 36.34 -12.78
CA ASP A 35 61.99 36.64 -13.42
C ASP A 35 60.90 36.60 -12.35
N THR A 36 60.43 37.77 -11.91
CA THR A 36 59.28 37.92 -11.00
C THR A 36 58.01 37.31 -11.59
N THR A 37 58.04 37.02 -12.88
CA THR A 37 57.02 36.31 -13.66
C THR A 37 56.82 34.86 -13.19
N GLY A 38 57.86 34.16 -12.74
CA GLY A 38 57.76 32.77 -12.29
C GLY A 38 57.13 32.61 -10.91
N SER A 39 57.50 33.46 -9.95
CA SER A 39 56.91 33.44 -8.60
C SER A 39 55.49 34.00 -8.54
N GLN A 40 55.15 34.97 -9.38
CA GLN A 40 53.78 35.48 -9.52
C GLN A 40 52.87 34.48 -10.26
N ALA A 41 53.38 33.76 -11.26
CA ALA A 41 52.65 32.69 -11.93
C ALA A 41 52.35 31.52 -10.98
N LEU A 42 53.31 31.13 -10.12
CA LEU A 42 53.08 30.06 -9.14
C LEU A 42 52.07 30.47 -8.06
N GLN A 43 52.15 31.70 -7.54
CA GLN A 43 51.19 32.22 -6.56
C GLN A 43 49.77 32.33 -7.12
N THR A 44 49.62 32.79 -8.38
CA THR A 44 48.30 32.87 -9.03
C THR A 44 47.73 31.50 -9.41
N THR A 45 48.56 30.47 -9.62
CA THR A 45 48.09 29.09 -9.84
C THR A 45 47.58 28.46 -8.54
N LEU A 46 48.35 28.53 -7.45
CA LEU A 46 47.91 28.03 -6.14
C LEU A 46 46.65 28.74 -5.63
N GLN A 47 46.52 30.04 -5.91
CA GLN A 47 45.32 30.81 -5.57
C GLN A 47 44.10 30.32 -6.37
N ARG A 48 44.26 29.94 -7.64
CA ARG A 48 43.16 29.38 -8.47
C ARG A 48 42.69 28.02 -7.96
N GLU A 49 43.61 27.13 -7.58
CA GLU A 49 43.28 25.82 -6.99
C GLU A 49 42.49 25.97 -5.69
N SER A 50 42.96 26.82 -4.78
CA SER A 50 42.27 27.03 -3.50
C SER A 50 40.86 27.59 -3.69
N LEU A 51 40.67 28.47 -4.68
CA LEU A 51 39.37 29.05 -5.00
C LEU A 51 38.45 28.04 -5.67
N ALA A 52 38.97 27.20 -6.58
CA ALA A 52 38.21 26.15 -7.25
C ALA A 52 37.73 25.07 -6.26
N ALA A 53 38.64 24.54 -5.44
CA ALA A 53 38.31 23.53 -4.43
C ALA A 53 37.32 24.06 -3.37
N ALA A 54 37.51 25.31 -2.91
CA ALA A 54 36.58 25.94 -2.00
C ALA A 54 35.21 26.20 -2.66
N ALA A 55 35.17 26.56 -3.95
CA ALA A 55 33.90 26.79 -4.66
C ALA A 55 33.08 25.51 -4.78
N ALA A 56 33.71 24.38 -5.12
CA ALA A 56 33.03 23.09 -5.22
C ALA A 56 32.43 22.67 -3.87
N LEU A 57 33.20 22.79 -2.78
CA LEU A 57 32.72 22.46 -1.43
C LEU A 57 31.56 23.36 -1.00
N ARG A 58 31.67 24.67 -1.22
CA ARG A 58 30.62 25.63 -0.84
C ARG A 58 29.39 25.51 -1.75
N ALA A 59 29.54 25.15 -3.02
CA ALA A 59 28.42 24.87 -3.92
C ALA A 59 27.59 23.69 -3.43
N GLN A 60 28.24 22.61 -2.99
CA GLN A 60 27.56 21.44 -2.44
C GLN A 60 26.83 21.76 -1.12
N GLN A 61 27.47 22.54 -0.23
CA GLN A 61 26.84 23.01 1.02
C GLN A 61 25.67 23.96 0.77
N ALA A 62 25.79 24.85 -0.21
CA ALA A 62 24.73 25.77 -0.62
C ALA A 62 23.51 25.00 -1.14
N MET A 63 23.71 23.94 -1.94
CA MET A 63 22.63 23.06 -2.40
C MET A 63 21.94 22.29 -1.26
N GLY A 64 22.65 22.00 -0.18
CA GLY A 64 22.09 21.42 1.06
C GLY A 64 21.33 22.42 1.95
N GLY A 65 21.18 23.68 1.51
CA GLY A 65 20.42 24.71 2.23
C GLY A 65 21.23 25.55 3.22
N ASP A 66 22.57 25.50 3.19
CA ASP A 66 23.41 26.35 4.04
C ASP A 66 23.45 27.80 3.54
N ALA A 67 22.80 28.69 4.30
CA ALA A 67 22.76 30.12 3.99
C ALA A 67 24.14 30.81 4.06
N THR A 68 25.07 30.27 4.86
CA THR A 68 26.43 30.81 4.99
C THR A 68 27.27 30.50 3.74
N ALA A 69 27.10 29.30 3.19
CA ALA A 69 27.77 28.89 1.96
C ALA A 69 27.42 29.79 0.75
N PHE A 70 26.17 30.23 0.62
CA PHE A 70 25.77 31.21 -0.40
C PHE A 70 26.49 32.56 -0.24
N GLY A 71 26.63 33.06 0.99
CA GLY A 71 27.35 34.31 1.26
C GLY A 71 28.85 34.22 0.98
N GLU A 72 29.44 33.06 1.24
CA GLU A 72 30.85 32.80 0.89
C GLU A 72 31.08 32.73 -0.61
N LEU A 73 30.23 32.01 -1.37
CA LEU A 73 30.29 31.96 -2.83
C LEU A 73 30.12 33.35 -3.47
N GLU A 74 29.21 34.17 -2.95
CA GLU A 74 29.01 35.55 -3.39
C GLU A 74 30.26 36.41 -3.20
N SER A 75 31.01 36.19 -2.11
CA SER A 75 32.28 36.87 -1.85
C SER A 75 33.46 36.36 -2.70
N MET A 76 33.38 35.12 -3.18
CA MET A 76 34.41 34.45 -3.97
C MET A 76 34.30 34.74 -5.47
N LEU A 77 33.09 34.93 -6.00
CA LEU A 77 32.85 35.18 -7.42
C LEU A 77 33.65 36.39 -7.97
N PRO A 78 33.74 37.55 -7.29
CA PRO A 78 34.58 38.66 -7.73
C PRO A 78 36.07 38.32 -7.70
N GLN A 79 36.51 37.50 -6.73
CA GLN A 79 37.91 37.07 -6.61
C GLN A 79 38.30 36.15 -7.76
N MET A 80 37.41 35.21 -8.15
CA MET A 80 37.63 34.35 -9.32
C MET A 80 37.68 35.15 -10.63
N ARG A 81 36.79 36.13 -10.79
CA ARG A 81 36.80 37.02 -11.97
C ARG A 81 38.07 37.87 -12.04
N ASN A 82 38.60 38.31 -10.90
CA ASN A 82 39.82 39.11 -10.82
C ASN A 82 41.10 38.29 -11.08
N VAL A 83 41.15 37.03 -10.62
CA VAL A 83 42.30 36.14 -10.84
C VAL A 83 42.40 35.71 -12.32
N GLY A 84 41.25 35.57 -13.00
CA GLY A 84 41.19 35.34 -14.45
C GLY A 84 41.53 33.90 -14.88
N ALA A 85 41.13 33.54 -16.10
CA ALA A 85 41.26 32.17 -16.57
C ALA A 85 42.73 31.77 -16.87
N PRO A 86 43.15 30.52 -16.55
CA PRO A 86 44.45 29.98 -16.92
C PRO A 86 44.78 30.18 -18.40
N THR A 87 46.04 30.50 -18.70
CA THR A 87 46.53 30.69 -20.08
C THR A 87 47.17 29.45 -20.70
N GLN A 88 47.39 28.39 -19.91
CA GLN A 88 48.22 27.23 -20.25
C GLN A 88 47.57 26.28 -21.27
N THR A 89 46.30 25.89 -21.06
CA THR A 89 45.57 25.00 -21.98
C THR A 89 44.17 25.53 -22.28
N ALA A 90 43.62 25.18 -23.45
CA ALA A 90 42.24 25.50 -23.79
C ALA A 90 41.23 24.80 -22.87
N ALA A 91 41.57 23.59 -22.41
CA ALA A 91 40.77 22.81 -21.47
C ALA A 91 40.66 23.50 -20.09
N LEU A 92 41.78 23.87 -19.48
CA LEU A 92 41.80 24.61 -18.21
C LEU A 92 41.04 25.94 -18.30
N ARG A 93 41.18 26.67 -19.41
CA ARG A 93 40.46 27.92 -19.64
C ARG A 93 38.95 27.69 -19.72
N SER A 94 38.52 26.61 -20.38
CA SER A 94 37.11 26.21 -20.43
C SER A 94 36.60 25.89 -19.03
N SER A 95 37.28 24.99 -18.31
CA SER A 95 36.89 24.58 -16.96
C SER A 95 36.83 25.76 -15.98
N TRP A 96 37.73 26.74 -16.07
CA TRP A 96 37.65 27.95 -15.24
C TRP A 96 36.45 28.84 -15.59
N ASN A 97 36.14 29.00 -16.88
CA ASN A 97 34.95 29.75 -17.29
C ASN A 97 33.67 29.02 -16.88
N ASP A 98 33.66 27.69 -16.97
CA ASP A 98 32.56 26.85 -16.54
C ASP A 98 32.38 26.95 -15.01
N LEU A 99 33.46 26.92 -14.23
CA LEU A 99 33.43 27.15 -12.78
C LEU A 99 32.77 28.50 -12.43
N VAL A 100 33.22 29.60 -13.06
CA VAL A 100 32.70 30.96 -12.79
C VAL A 100 31.25 31.09 -13.24
N THR A 101 30.89 30.56 -14.41
CA THR A 101 29.53 30.66 -14.98
C THR A 101 28.53 29.86 -14.17
N ASN A 102 28.88 28.63 -13.79
CA ASN A 102 28.02 27.78 -12.97
C ASN A 102 27.90 28.31 -11.54
N THR A 103 28.96 28.91 -10.98
CA THR A 103 28.89 29.58 -9.66
C THR A 103 27.94 30.79 -9.68
N ASP A 104 27.95 31.59 -10.75
CA ASP A 104 27.03 32.72 -10.93
C ASP A 104 25.58 32.24 -11.08
N ALA A 105 25.37 31.17 -11.86
CA ALA A 105 24.05 30.54 -12.02
C ALA A 105 23.52 29.93 -10.72
N LEU A 106 24.40 29.35 -9.90
CA LEU A 106 24.05 28.82 -8.58
C LEU A 106 23.60 29.92 -7.62
N LEU A 107 24.33 31.04 -7.58
CA LEU A 107 23.98 32.22 -6.78
C LEU A 107 22.63 32.82 -7.20
N ALA A 108 22.37 32.90 -8.51
CA ALA A 108 21.09 33.34 -9.06
C ALA A 108 19.93 32.39 -8.67
N GLY A 109 20.23 31.12 -8.43
CA GLY A 109 19.28 30.07 -8.03
C GLY A 109 18.98 29.98 -6.53
N ARG A 110 19.57 30.83 -5.68
CA ARG A 110 19.46 30.78 -4.21
C ARG A 110 18.03 30.67 -3.69
N GLU A 111 17.11 31.44 -4.27
CA GLU A 111 15.70 31.42 -3.87
C GLU A 111 15.04 30.06 -4.14
N SER A 112 15.39 29.41 -5.25
CA SER A 112 14.84 28.10 -5.62
C SER A 112 15.26 27.00 -4.64
N VAL A 113 16.53 27.02 -4.19
CA VAL A 113 17.02 26.13 -3.12
C VAL A 113 16.29 26.40 -1.80
N GLY A 114 16.08 27.68 -1.46
CA GLY A 114 15.36 28.07 -0.26
C GLY A 114 13.87 27.69 -0.25
N ILE A 115 13.22 27.58 -1.41
CA ILE A 115 11.84 27.09 -1.53
C ILE A 115 11.79 25.60 -1.18
N VAL A 116 12.65 24.78 -1.79
CA VAL A 116 12.69 23.33 -1.55
C VAL A 116 13.03 23.02 -0.08
N GLN A 117 14.00 23.72 0.50
CA GLN A 117 14.41 23.49 1.89
C GLN A 117 13.32 23.90 2.91
N ARG A 118 12.61 25.00 2.65
CA ARG A 118 11.46 25.41 3.48
C ARG A 118 10.30 24.42 3.37
N ALA A 119 10.05 23.87 2.18
CA ALA A 119 9.04 22.84 2.00
C ALA A 119 9.36 21.57 2.81
N ALA A 120 10.59 21.07 2.75
CA ALA A 120 11.01 19.93 3.57
C ALA A 120 10.89 20.22 5.08
N THR A 121 11.29 21.42 5.52
CA THR A 121 11.15 21.83 6.92
C THR A 121 9.68 21.93 7.36
N SER A 122 8.82 22.50 6.51
CA SER A 122 7.39 22.64 6.79
C SER A 122 6.70 21.27 6.87
N VAL A 123 7.01 20.35 5.96
CA VAL A 123 6.46 18.99 5.98
C VAL A 123 6.92 18.24 7.23
N THR A 124 8.22 18.27 7.55
CA THR A 124 8.77 17.58 8.73
C THR A 124 8.19 18.14 10.05
N SER A 125 7.87 19.43 10.10
CA SER A 125 7.29 20.09 11.28
C SER A 125 5.78 19.83 11.43
N ASP A 126 5.01 19.93 10.35
CA ASP A 126 3.55 19.98 10.40
C ASP A 126 2.88 18.62 10.19
N LEU A 127 3.57 17.66 9.56
CA LEU A 127 3.03 16.33 9.28
C LEU A 127 2.69 15.53 10.56
N PRO A 128 3.52 15.52 11.62
CA PRO A 128 3.16 14.83 12.87
C PRO A 128 1.88 15.38 13.50
N ALA A 129 1.67 16.70 13.42
CA ALA A 129 0.44 17.34 13.90
C ALA A 129 -0.77 16.91 13.05
N LEU A 130 -0.61 16.84 11.72
CA LEU A 130 -1.66 16.35 10.81
C LEU A 130 -2.07 14.91 11.12
N LEU A 131 -1.09 14.02 11.35
CA LEU A 131 -1.34 12.62 11.71
C LEU A 131 -2.03 12.49 13.07
N THR A 132 -1.65 13.31 14.04
CA THR A 132 -2.29 13.34 15.36
C THR A 132 -3.76 13.75 15.26
N GLU A 133 -4.03 14.84 14.53
CA GLU A 133 -5.40 15.34 14.32
C GLU A 133 -6.28 14.33 13.57
N MET A 134 -5.72 13.64 12.57
CA MET A 134 -6.40 12.55 11.85
C MET A 134 -6.69 11.34 12.74
N GLY A 135 -5.75 10.94 13.60
CA GLY A 135 -5.95 9.84 14.55
C GLY A 135 -7.04 10.16 15.58
N GLU A 136 -7.06 11.40 16.09
CA GLU A 136 -8.11 11.87 16.99
C GLU A 136 -9.49 11.91 16.30
N LEU A 137 -9.55 12.34 15.04
CA LEU A 137 -10.78 12.31 14.25
C LEU A 137 -11.28 10.87 14.06
N ALA A 138 -10.42 9.94 13.68
CA ALA A 138 -10.76 8.54 13.46
C ALA A 138 -11.22 7.82 14.75
N ALA A 139 -10.73 8.25 15.92
CA ALA A 139 -11.13 7.73 17.22
C ALA A 139 -12.51 8.24 17.70
N MET A 140 -13.13 9.22 17.01
CA MET A 140 -14.44 9.75 17.40
C MET A 140 -15.59 8.77 17.10
N PRO A 141 -16.68 8.79 17.89
CA PRO A 141 -17.85 7.95 17.66
C PRO A 141 -18.46 8.15 16.27
N GLY A 142 -18.74 7.06 15.56
CA GLY A 142 -19.37 7.09 14.23
C GLY A 142 -18.39 7.13 13.04
N GLN A 143 -17.08 7.09 13.29
CA GLN A 143 -16.04 7.16 12.25
C GLN A 143 -15.28 5.84 12.02
N ALA A 144 -15.87 4.71 12.38
CA ALA A 144 -15.21 3.40 12.26
C ALA A 144 -14.74 3.05 10.83
N ARG A 145 -15.42 3.57 9.80
CA ARG A 145 -15.01 3.41 8.39
C ARG A 145 -13.79 4.24 8.02
N LEU A 146 -13.49 5.31 8.74
CA LEU A 146 -12.32 6.16 8.52
C LEU A 146 -11.02 5.48 8.97
N ILE A 147 -11.11 4.52 9.91
CA ILE A 147 -9.95 3.81 10.48
C ILE A 147 -9.24 2.97 9.42
N ASP A 148 -9.98 2.30 8.54
CA ASP A 148 -9.41 1.47 7.46
C ASP A 148 -8.69 2.33 6.40
N GLU A 149 -9.27 3.49 6.10
CA GLU A 149 -8.70 4.47 5.17
C GLU A 149 -7.54 5.30 5.78
N MET A 150 -7.44 5.35 7.12
CA MET A 150 -6.37 6.06 7.83
C MET A 150 -5.00 5.45 7.56
N GLN A 151 -4.89 4.12 7.42
CA GLN A 151 -3.61 3.47 7.08
C GLN A 151 -3.08 3.94 5.72
N ARG A 152 -3.98 4.09 4.72
CA ARG A 152 -3.59 4.58 3.39
C ARG A 152 -3.18 6.05 3.44
N PHE A 153 -3.90 6.86 4.22
CA PHE A 153 -3.52 8.25 4.46
C PHE A 153 -2.14 8.36 5.09
N GLU A 154 -1.85 7.57 6.14
CA GLU A 154 -0.57 7.58 6.85
C GLU A 154 0.60 7.18 5.95
N ILE A 155 0.45 6.12 5.14
CA ILE A 155 1.50 5.70 4.19
C ILE A 155 1.80 6.79 3.16
N ASN A 156 0.76 7.44 2.61
CA ASN A 156 0.95 8.52 1.63
C ASN A 156 1.53 9.77 2.28
N ALA A 157 1.13 10.11 3.51
CA ALA A 157 1.71 11.19 4.31
C ALA A 157 3.21 10.96 4.54
N GLN A 158 3.61 9.75 4.97
CA GLN A 158 5.02 9.39 5.16
C GLN A 158 5.81 9.39 3.85
N ARG A 159 5.20 8.94 2.74
CA ARG A 159 5.83 9.00 1.42
C ARG A 159 6.05 10.45 0.96
N LEU A 160 5.11 11.33 1.23
CA LEU A 160 5.23 12.76 0.94
C LEU A 160 6.44 13.36 1.68
N GLU A 161 6.60 13.05 2.96
CA GLU A 161 7.77 13.45 3.76
C GLU A 161 9.07 12.87 3.20
N GLN A 162 9.10 11.59 2.88
CA GLN A 162 10.28 10.94 2.33
C GLN A 162 10.71 11.57 1.00
N ASP A 163 9.77 11.82 0.08
CA ASP A 163 10.07 12.37 -1.23
C ASP A 163 10.48 13.86 -1.16
N ILE A 164 9.89 14.67 -0.27
CA ILE A 164 10.27 16.09 -0.13
C ILE A 164 11.64 16.23 0.55
N VAL A 165 11.94 15.37 1.53
CA VAL A 165 13.25 15.32 2.19
C VAL A 165 14.31 14.80 1.22
N ALA A 166 14.00 13.80 0.40
CA ALA A 166 14.89 13.33 -0.65
C ALA A 166 15.16 14.41 -1.70
N LEU A 167 14.14 15.19 -2.09
CA LEU A 167 14.31 16.33 -3.00
C LEU A 167 15.22 17.40 -2.40
N ALA A 168 15.01 17.76 -1.13
CA ALA A 168 15.84 18.72 -0.40
C ALA A 168 17.29 18.25 -0.19
N ALA A 169 17.49 16.95 0.05
CA ALA A 169 18.81 16.34 0.18
C ALA A 169 19.52 16.07 -1.16
N ALA A 170 18.90 16.45 -2.29
CA ALA A 170 19.38 16.13 -3.63
C ALA A 170 19.58 14.62 -3.90
N ALA A 171 18.81 13.77 -3.22
CA ALA A 171 18.91 12.33 -3.30
C ALA A 171 17.99 11.78 -4.42
N GLY A 172 18.50 11.78 -5.66
CA GLY A 172 17.82 11.23 -6.85
C GLY A 172 17.42 12.28 -7.87
N GLU A 173 16.67 11.88 -8.90
CA GLU A 173 16.26 12.80 -9.97
C GLU A 173 15.11 13.73 -9.53
N PRO A 174 15.31 15.06 -9.50
CA PRO A 174 14.31 16.02 -9.01
C PRO A 174 12.98 15.99 -9.76
N ALA A 175 13.01 15.74 -11.08
CA ALA A 175 11.79 15.67 -11.90
C ALA A 175 10.92 14.45 -11.53
N ARG A 176 11.55 13.30 -11.22
CA ARG A 176 10.83 12.10 -10.78
C ARG A 176 10.26 12.27 -9.38
N LEU A 177 11.04 12.86 -8.47
CA LEU A 177 10.60 13.18 -7.11
C LEU A 177 9.42 14.15 -7.14
N ALA A 178 9.48 15.20 -7.96
CA ALA A 178 8.38 16.14 -8.15
C ALA A 178 7.11 15.47 -8.70
N GLY A 179 7.25 14.52 -9.63
CA GLY A 179 6.13 13.72 -10.13
C GLY A 179 5.46 12.86 -9.05
N ARG A 180 6.25 12.21 -8.18
CA ARG A 180 5.72 11.44 -7.04
C ARG A 180 5.07 12.33 -5.99
N LEU A 181 5.69 13.47 -5.68
CA LEU A 181 5.14 14.49 -4.78
C LEU A 181 3.80 15.01 -5.30
N ALA A 182 3.69 15.30 -6.60
CA ALA A 182 2.44 15.76 -7.20
C ALA A 182 1.32 14.72 -7.08
N GLY A 183 1.61 13.44 -7.34
CA GLY A 183 0.63 12.36 -7.19
C GLY A 183 0.19 12.16 -5.74
N THR A 184 1.13 12.26 -4.80
CA THR A 184 0.87 12.11 -3.36
C THR A 184 0.09 13.30 -2.81
N ASP A 185 0.42 14.53 -3.23
CA ASP A 185 -0.34 15.74 -2.90
C ASP A 185 -1.77 15.65 -3.44
N GLU A 186 -1.97 15.21 -4.68
CA GLU A 186 -3.31 15.10 -5.25
C GLU A 186 -4.19 14.13 -4.42
N TYR A 187 -3.65 12.95 -4.08
CA TYR A 187 -4.35 11.98 -3.23
C TYR A 187 -4.71 12.56 -1.86
N LEU A 188 -3.73 13.14 -1.14
CA LEU A 188 -3.96 13.71 0.19
C LEU A 188 -4.97 14.87 0.15
N SER A 189 -4.93 15.69 -0.90
CA SER A 189 -5.89 16.77 -1.11
C SER A 189 -7.30 16.26 -1.36
N GLN A 190 -7.44 15.16 -2.08
CA GLN A 190 -8.73 14.53 -2.36
C GLN A 190 -9.28 13.91 -1.08
N PHE A 191 -8.43 13.23 -0.30
CA PHE A 191 -8.78 12.65 0.99
C PHE A 191 -9.27 13.70 1.99
N VAL A 192 -8.51 14.79 2.17
CA VAL A 192 -8.87 15.88 3.09
C VAL A 192 -10.17 16.57 2.66
N ARG A 193 -10.41 16.73 1.35
CA ARG A 193 -11.70 17.23 0.83
C ARG A 193 -12.84 16.26 1.13
N ALA A 194 -12.61 14.97 0.97
CA ALA A 194 -13.58 13.91 1.20
C ALA A 194 -14.06 13.86 2.67
N LEU A 195 -13.24 14.27 3.64
CA LEU A 195 -13.68 14.41 5.04
C LEU A 195 -14.87 15.38 5.16
N SER A 196 -14.88 16.47 4.40
CA SER A 196 -15.92 17.50 4.48
C SER A 196 -17.13 17.24 3.56
N GLN A 197 -16.90 16.72 2.36
CA GLN A 197 -17.92 16.61 1.30
C GLN A 197 -18.33 15.17 0.99
N GLY A 198 -17.55 14.19 1.46
CA GLY A 198 -17.64 12.79 1.02
C GLY A 198 -17.04 12.61 -0.36
N ASP A 199 -16.50 11.42 -0.62
CA ASP A 199 -15.99 11.01 -1.92
C ASP A 199 -16.31 9.52 -2.14
N ALA A 200 -17.20 9.24 -3.10
CA ALA A 200 -17.62 7.89 -3.42
C ALA A 200 -16.51 7.05 -4.08
N THR A 201 -15.52 7.69 -4.72
CA THR A 201 -14.38 7.00 -5.36
C THR A 201 -13.36 6.52 -4.34
N LEU A 202 -13.20 7.24 -3.24
CA LEU A 202 -12.36 6.88 -2.11
C LEU A 202 -13.11 6.07 -1.02
N GLY A 203 -14.42 5.87 -1.16
CA GLY A 203 -15.23 5.19 -0.16
C GLY A 203 -15.43 5.98 1.15
N ILE A 204 -15.04 7.26 1.17
CA ILE A 204 -15.07 8.12 2.35
C ILE A 204 -16.42 8.84 2.41
N SER A 205 -17.17 8.63 3.49
CA SER A 205 -18.40 9.37 3.76
C SER A 205 -18.08 10.69 4.46
N ALA A 206 -18.79 11.76 4.10
CA ALA A 206 -18.64 13.06 4.76
C ALA A 206 -18.84 12.94 6.27
N VAL A 207 -17.95 13.56 7.04
CA VAL A 207 -17.99 13.43 8.50
C VAL A 207 -19.21 14.17 9.05
N GLN A 208 -20.01 13.48 9.87
CA GLN A 208 -21.26 14.01 10.42
C GLN A 208 -21.11 14.41 11.89
N GLY A 209 -21.62 15.60 12.22
CA GLY A 209 -21.61 16.15 13.57
C GLY A 209 -20.67 17.36 13.74
N ALA A 210 -21.03 18.28 14.63
CA ALA A 210 -20.33 19.56 14.78
C ALA A 210 -18.87 19.41 15.25
N ALA A 211 -18.59 18.49 16.19
CA ALA A 211 -17.23 18.25 16.68
C ALA A 211 -16.31 17.58 15.64
N PRO A 212 -16.74 16.50 14.96
CA PRO A 212 -15.98 15.94 13.83
C PRO A 212 -15.74 16.90 12.67
N GLN A 213 -16.70 17.76 12.35
CA GLN A 213 -16.55 18.77 11.28
C GLN A 213 -15.54 19.87 11.65
N ALA A 214 -15.51 20.31 12.91
CA ALA A 214 -14.50 21.25 13.38
C ALA A 214 -13.09 20.66 13.24
N LYS A 215 -12.91 19.40 13.64
CA LYS A 215 -11.65 18.67 13.54
C LYS A 215 -11.22 18.47 12.08
N ALA A 216 -12.15 18.12 11.19
CA ALA A 216 -11.90 18.05 9.76
C ALA A 216 -11.46 19.41 9.15
N ALA A 217 -11.98 20.52 9.67
CA ALA A 217 -11.54 21.86 9.27
C ALA A 217 -10.12 22.19 9.76
N ASP A 218 -9.76 21.76 10.98
CA ASP A 218 -8.39 21.91 11.51
C ASP A 218 -7.38 21.10 10.68
N ILE A 219 -7.72 19.83 10.36
CA ILE A 219 -6.94 18.96 9.47
C ILE A 219 -6.75 19.62 8.11
N LYS A 220 -7.82 20.17 7.53
CA LYS A 220 -7.75 20.91 6.27
C LYS A 220 -6.82 22.11 6.38
N GLY A 221 -6.89 22.88 7.45
CA GLY A 221 -6.03 24.04 7.66
C GLY A 221 -4.55 23.69 7.77
N ILE A 222 -4.20 22.57 8.41
CA ILE A 222 -2.83 22.06 8.49
C ILE A 222 -2.36 21.61 7.11
N TYR A 223 -3.17 20.80 6.42
CA TYR A 223 -2.84 20.28 5.09
C TYR A 223 -2.73 21.37 4.02
N ASP A 224 -3.59 22.41 4.04
CA ASP A 224 -3.52 23.53 3.09
C ASP A 224 -2.15 24.25 3.17
N ARG A 225 -1.62 24.46 4.39
CA ARG A 225 -0.27 25.06 4.55
C ARG A 225 0.82 24.18 3.99
N LEU A 226 0.74 22.88 4.27
CA LEU A 226 1.72 21.88 3.82
C LEU A 226 1.70 21.75 2.28
N SER A 227 0.51 21.59 1.70
CA SER A 227 0.32 21.47 0.25
C SER A 227 0.79 22.70 -0.52
N ALA A 228 0.62 23.90 0.05
CA ALA A 228 1.13 25.13 -0.58
C ALA A 228 2.66 25.10 -0.72
N ALA A 229 3.37 24.72 0.35
CA ALA A 229 4.83 24.61 0.33
C ALA A 229 5.31 23.48 -0.61
N VAL A 230 4.62 22.34 -0.61
CA VAL A 230 4.92 21.22 -1.52
C VAL A 230 4.70 21.60 -2.98
N ARG A 231 3.59 22.25 -3.32
CA ARG A 231 3.31 22.71 -4.70
C ARG A 231 4.33 23.70 -5.21
N GLU A 232 4.74 24.65 -4.37
CA GLU A 232 5.80 25.60 -4.71
C GLU A 232 7.14 24.88 -4.99
N SER A 233 7.46 23.85 -4.21
CA SER A 233 8.65 23.02 -4.43
C SER A 233 8.56 22.17 -5.71
N ILE A 234 7.39 21.63 -6.07
CA ILE A 234 7.17 20.84 -7.30
C ILE A 234 7.45 21.69 -8.54
N VAL A 235 6.92 22.92 -8.57
CA VAL A 235 7.16 23.87 -9.68
C VAL A 235 8.62 24.28 -9.75
N THR A 236 9.30 24.34 -8.61
CA THR A 236 10.70 24.73 -8.49
C THR A 236 11.67 23.58 -8.75
N ALA A 237 11.21 22.32 -8.74
CA ALA A 237 12.06 21.14 -8.83
C ALA A 237 12.87 21.03 -10.13
N GLU A 238 12.32 21.49 -11.25
CA GLU A 238 13.05 21.53 -12.53
C GLU A 238 14.23 22.51 -12.48
N LYS A 239 13.99 23.71 -11.93
CA LYS A 239 15.06 24.69 -11.70
C LYS A 239 16.07 24.19 -10.68
N PHE A 240 15.62 23.55 -9.60
CA PHE A 240 16.47 22.94 -8.59
C PHE A 240 17.38 21.84 -9.18
N GLY A 241 16.85 21.01 -10.08
CA GLY A 241 17.66 20.02 -10.82
C GLY A 241 18.69 20.64 -11.75
N GLY A 242 18.36 21.75 -12.42
CA GLY A 242 19.36 22.54 -13.17
C GLY A 242 20.47 23.08 -12.27
N LEU A 243 20.14 23.52 -11.06
CA LEU A 243 21.13 24.00 -10.07
C LEU A 243 22.02 22.86 -9.53
N LEU A 244 21.48 21.64 -9.37
CA LEU A 244 22.29 20.46 -9.05
C LEU A 244 23.29 20.15 -10.16
N GLY A 245 22.85 20.18 -11.43
CA GLY A 245 23.75 20.04 -12.57
C GLY A 245 24.84 21.12 -12.60
N ASN A 246 24.52 22.36 -12.23
CA ASN A 246 25.51 23.42 -12.10
C ASN A 246 26.51 23.15 -10.96
N ALA A 247 26.05 22.63 -9.81
CA ALA A 247 26.93 22.27 -8.69
C ALA A 247 27.86 21.09 -9.04
N ASP A 248 27.35 20.07 -9.75
CA ASP A 248 28.16 18.96 -10.28
C ASP A 248 29.17 19.44 -11.32
N ALA A 249 28.79 20.41 -12.17
CA ALA A 249 29.69 21.04 -13.13
C ALA A 249 30.79 21.88 -12.45
N ILE A 250 30.49 22.54 -11.31
CA ILE A 250 31.50 23.23 -10.48
C ILE A 250 32.48 22.21 -9.90
N ALA A 251 32.00 21.07 -9.40
CA ALA A 251 32.84 20.00 -8.87
C ALA A 251 33.74 19.38 -9.96
N ALA A 252 33.18 19.04 -11.12
CA ALA A 252 33.93 18.51 -12.25
C ALA A 252 34.95 19.52 -12.81
N ALA A 253 34.60 20.80 -12.89
CA ALA A 253 35.52 21.86 -13.27
C ALA A 253 36.65 22.03 -12.25
N SER A 254 36.34 21.93 -10.95
CA SER A 254 37.33 21.97 -9.88
C SER A 254 38.30 20.80 -9.96
N ASP A 255 37.83 19.58 -10.20
CA ASP A 255 38.69 18.39 -10.34
C ASP A 255 39.68 18.56 -11.50
N VAL A 256 39.26 19.06 -12.66
CA VAL A 256 40.17 19.33 -13.79
C VAL A 256 41.20 20.41 -13.46
N ILE A 257 40.81 21.44 -12.69
CA ILE A 257 41.70 22.53 -12.27
C ILE A 257 42.71 22.05 -11.21
N VAL A 258 42.34 21.09 -10.36
CA VAL A 258 43.18 20.53 -9.28
C VAL A 258 44.08 19.40 -9.79
N ASP A 259 43.63 18.60 -10.76
CA ASP A 259 44.34 17.43 -11.29
C ASP A 259 45.49 17.80 -12.26
N ASP A 260 45.32 18.84 -13.10
CA ASP A 260 46.32 19.24 -14.12
C ASP A 260 47.64 19.79 -13.52
N THR A 261 47.68 20.11 -12.23
CA THR A 261 48.91 20.61 -11.56
C THR A 261 49.75 19.49 -10.95
N THR A 262 49.28 18.24 -10.93
CA THR A 262 50.10 17.11 -10.47
C THR A 262 50.97 16.50 -11.59
N THR A 263 50.81 16.94 -12.84
CA THR A 263 51.43 16.27 -13.99
C THR A 263 52.20 17.16 -14.98
N SER A 264 52.48 18.43 -14.66
CA SER A 264 53.31 19.28 -15.54
C SER A 264 54.22 20.23 -14.75
N GLY A 265 55.45 19.78 -14.45
CA GLY A 265 56.46 20.66 -13.86
C GLY A 265 57.71 20.02 -13.25
N ALA A 266 58.26 18.94 -13.82
CA ALA A 266 59.60 18.45 -13.47
C ALA A 266 60.44 18.21 -14.73
N ASP A 267 60.59 19.23 -15.59
CA ASP A 267 61.66 19.26 -16.57
C ASP A 267 62.97 19.65 -15.86
N THR A 268 63.74 18.62 -15.49
CA THR A 268 65.15 18.76 -15.12
C THR A 268 65.94 19.24 -16.34
N ALA A 269 66.13 20.55 -16.47
CA ALA A 269 67.09 21.10 -17.43
C ALA A 269 68.52 20.83 -16.93
N SER A 270 69.13 19.79 -17.49
CA SER A 270 70.56 19.49 -17.41
C SER A 270 71.40 20.69 -17.87
N VAL A 271 72.11 21.35 -16.96
CA VAL A 271 73.10 22.37 -17.32
C VAL A 271 74.36 21.68 -17.82
N ALA A 272 74.48 21.60 -19.15
CA ALA A 272 75.69 21.19 -19.85
C ALA A 272 76.78 22.26 -19.69
N LEU A 273 77.92 21.87 -19.11
CA LEU A 273 79.14 22.68 -19.09
C LEU A 273 79.84 22.62 -20.46
N PRO A 274 80.12 23.75 -21.13
CA PRO A 274 80.84 23.75 -22.40
C PRO A 274 82.38 23.63 -22.25
N TRP A 275 82.90 22.63 -22.93
CA TRP A 275 84.24 22.12 -23.26
C TRP A 275 85.37 23.08 -23.73
N PHE A 276 85.38 24.39 -23.45
CA PHE A 276 86.42 25.32 -23.97
C PHE A 276 87.05 26.29 -22.94
N VAL A 277 86.96 25.96 -21.65
CA VAL A 277 87.61 26.71 -20.57
C VAL A 277 89.15 26.55 -20.44
N PRO A 278 89.92 25.66 -21.14
CA PRO A 278 91.36 25.54 -20.89
C PRO A 278 92.24 26.26 -21.92
N LEU A 279 92.01 27.55 -22.19
CA LEU A 279 92.95 28.34 -23.01
C LEU A 279 93.34 29.72 -22.44
N ALA A 280 92.76 30.15 -21.31
CA ALA A 280 93.19 31.34 -20.57
C ALA A 280 94.10 31.00 -19.36
N LEU A 281 94.50 29.73 -19.23
CA LEU A 281 95.18 29.13 -18.08
C LEU A 281 96.72 29.16 -18.14
N LEU A 282 97.34 29.86 -19.10
CA LEU A 282 98.80 29.87 -19.27
C LEU A 282 99.53 31.15 -18.86
N ALA A 283 98.84 32.22 -18.43
CA ALA A 283 99.49 33.46 -17.96
C ALA A 283 99.32 33.74 -16.45
N GLY A 284 98.38 33.08 -15.76
CA GLY A 284 98.16 33.20 -14.31
C GLY A 284 99.01 32.25 -13.44
N ALA A 285 99.72 31.30 -14.05
CA ALA A 285 100.45 30.24 -13.35
C ALA A 285 101.70 30.70 -12.59
N ALA A 286 102.27 31.88 -12.90
CA ALA A 286 103.47 32.37 -12.23
C ALA A 286 103.21 33.12 -10.91
N LEU A 287 102.00 33.66 -10.71
CA LEU A 287 101.63 34.41 -9.50
C LEU A 287 100.96 33.52 -8.43
N LEU A 288 100.37 32.40 -8.86
CA LEU A 288 99.74 31.40 -7.98
C LEU A 288 100.78 30.58 -7.19
N PHE A 289 101.98 30.37 -7.75
CA PHE A 289 103.04 29.57 -7.14
C PHE A 289 103.61 30.20 -5.85
N LEU A 290 103.57 31.53 -5.75
CA LEU A 290 104.06 32.29 -4.59
C LEU A 290 103.03 32.36 -3.43
N ILE A 291 101.74 32.17 -3.74
CA ILE A 291 100.63 32.11 -2.75
C ILE A 291 100.43 30.68 -2.22
N ILE A 292 100.68 29.65 -3.05
CA ILE A 292 100.61 28.23 -2.68
C ILE A 292 101.73 27.84 -1.68
N ALA A 293 102.91 28.46 -1.77
CA ALA A 293 104.00 28.26 -0.80
C ALA A 293 103.67 28.79 0.62
N LEU A 294 102.74 29.75 0.73
CA LEU A 294 102.32 30.34 2.02
C LEU A 294 101.09 29.63 2.63
N LEU A 295 100.26 28.94 1.82
CA LEU A 295 99.10 28.17 2.30
C LEU A 295 99.42 26.69 2.62
N SER A 296 100.47 26.11 2.02
CA SER A 296 100.94 24.74 2.32
C SER A 296 101.48 24.56 3.75
N ARG A 297 101.81 25.65 4.45
CA ARG A 297 102.12 25.62 5.90
C ARG A 297 100.90 25.60 6.82
N ARG A 298 99.68 25.80 6.30
CA ARG A 298 98.42 25.80 7.09
C ARG A 298 97.53 24.57 6.82
N ALA A 299 97.85 23.75 5.82
CA ALA A 299 97.03 22.62 5.34
C ALA A 299 97.46 21.24 5.89
N ALA A 300 98.11 21.17 7.05
CA ALA A 300 98.41 19.91 7.74
C ALA A 300 97.25 19.41 8.65
N GLY A 301 96.10 20.10 8.67
CA GLY A 301 94.95 19.76 9.53
C GLY A 301 93.72 19.16 8.83
N ALA A 302 93.68 19.10 7.49
CA ALA A 302 92.46 18.83 6.72
C ALA A 302 92.42 17.47 5.98
N GLN A 303 93.31 16.53 6.29
CA GLN A 303 93.32 15.19 5.66
C GLN A 303 92.46 14.13 6.38
N LYS A 304 91.79 14.47 7.50
CA LYS A 304 90.92 13.52 8.23
C LYS A 304 89.44 13.53 7.82
N ALA A 305 88.99 14.51 7.03
CA ALA A 305 87.57 14.65 6.66
C ALA A 305 87.18 13.86 5.39
N ALA A 306 88.08 13.73 4.40
CA ALA A 306 87.76 13.13 3.10
C ALA A 306 87.59 11.60 3.13
N ALA A 307 88.13 10.90 4.14
CA ALA A 307 87.96 9.46 4.28
C ALA A 307 86.57 9.07 4.78
N PHE A 308 85.86 9.98 5.47
CA PHE A 308 84.55 9.71 6.08
C PHE A 308 83.40 9.82 5.07
N GLU A 309 83.55 10.62 4.02
CA GLU A 309 82.49 10.93 3.04
C GLU A 309 82.30 9.82 1.98
N VAL A 310 83.38 9.11 1.62
CA VAL A 310 83.33 8.00 0.64
C VAL A 310 82.71 6.74 1.25
N GLU A 311 83.00 6.42 2.51
CA GLU A 311 82.46 5.24 3.20
C GLU A 311 80.97 5.35 3.52
N GLN A 312 80.44 6.56 3.63
CA GLN A 312 79.01 6.82 3.87
C GLN A 312 78.19 6.73 2.56
N SER A 313 78.77 7.15 1.43
CA SER A 313 78.12 7.08 0.11
C SER A 313 77.97 5.64 -0.42
N THR A 314 78.97 4.77 -0.19
CA THR A 314 78.89 3.35 -0.59
C THR A 314 77.85 2.58 0.24
N ARG A 315 77.80 2.82 1.56
CA ARG A 315 76.77 2.22 2.45
C ARG A 315 75.34 2.59 2.03
N ASN A 316 75.12 3.87 1.69
CA ASN A 316 73.82 4.32 1.22
C ASN A 316 73.41 3.70 -0.13
N GLN A 317 74.36 3.51 -1.07
CA GLN A 317 74.07 2.88 -2.36
C GLN A 317 73.74 1.38 -2.21
N ASP A 318 74.49 0.66 -1.37
CA ASP A 318 74.22 -0.76 -1.08
C ASP A 318 72.87 -0.94 -0.38
N ALA A 319 72.51 -0.04 0.54
CA ALA A 319 71.23 -0.07 1.25
C ALA A 319 70.04 0.23 0.32
N ILE A 320 70.20 1.11 -0.67
CA ILE A 320 69.16 1.39 -1.68
C ILE A 320 68.99 0.20 -2.63
N LEU A 321 70.08 -0.43 -3.09
CA LEU A 321 70.00 -1.59 -3.98
C LEU A 321 69.34 -2.80 -3.30
N ARG A 322 69.63 -3.04 -2.02
CA ARG A 322 68.94 -4.06 -1.23
C ARG A 322 67.45 -3.77 -1.09
N LEU A 323 67.09 -2.52 -0.78
CA LEU A 323 65.68 -2.12 -0.70
C LEU A 323 64.97 -2.29 -2.06
N LEU A 324 65.61 -1.96 -3.18
CA LEU A 324 65.03 -2.17 -4.52
C LEU A 324 64.87 -3.66 -4.85
N ASP A 325 65.81 -4.52 -4.44
CA ASP A 325 65.74 -5.97 -4.61
C ASP A 325 64.62 -6.59 -3.76
N GLU A 326 64.52 -6.17 -2.49
CA GLU A 326 63.46 -6.58 -1.55
C GLU A 326 62.05 -6.13 -2.00
N LEU A 327 61.95 -5.06 -2.79
CA LEU A 327 60.69 -4.55 -3.33
C LEU A 327 60.39 -5.01 -4.76
N GLY A 328 61.29 -5.76 -5.39
CA GLY A 328 61.12 -6.20 -6.78
C GLY A 328 59.84 -7.00 -7.02
N SER A 329 59.47 -7.87 -6.08
CA SER A 329 58.25 -8.68 -6.17
C SER A 329 56.98 -7.95 -5.72
N LEU A 330 57.10 -6.82 -5.02
CA LEU A 330 55.93 -5.99 -4.65
C LEU A 330 55.22 -5.45 -5.90
N ALA A 331 55.99 -5.12 -6.95
CA ALA A 331 55.45 -4.65 -8.23
C ALA A 331 54.60 -5.71 -8.97
N ASP A 332 54.86 -7.00 -8.70
CA ASP A 332 54.09 -8.14 -9.23
C ASP A 332 52.88 -8.50 -8.34
N GLY A 333 52.61 -7.70 -7.29
CA GLY A 333 51.50 -7.90 -6.37
C GLY A 333 51.82 -8.86 -5.21
N ASP A 334 53.08 -9.25 -5.01
CA ASP A 334 53.46 -10.05 -3.84
C ASP A 334 53.45 -9.18 -2.59
N LEU A 335 52.36 -9.23 -1.82
CA LEU A 335 52.25 -8.53 -0.55
C LEU A 335 52.86 -9.34 0.58
N THR A 336 53.48 -10.51 0.38
CA THR A 336 54.12 -11.28 1.46
C THR A 336 55.48 -10.71 1.87
N VAL A 337 56.08 -9.88 1.02
CA VAL A 337 57.40 -9.29 1.27
C VAL A 337 57.40 -8.28 2.41
N GLN A 338 58.57 -8.15 3.05
CA GLN A 338 58.87 -7.14 4.05
C GLN A 338 60.26 -6.58 3.77
N ALA A 339 60.36 -5.25 3.68
CA ALA A 339 61.63 -4.56 3.56
C ALA A 339 62.37 -4.58 4.90
N THR A 340 63.66 -4.87 4.89
CA THR A 340 64.49 -4.93 6.10
C THR A 340 64.72 -3.52 6.64
N VAL A 341 64.18 -3.22 7.83
CA VAL A 341 64.40 -1.93 8.51
C VAL A 341 65.80 -1.92 9.14
N SER A 342 66.68 -1.05 8.64
CA SER A 342 68.04 -0.85 9.14
C SER A 342 68.20 0.51 9.85
N GLU A 343 69.29 0.72 10.61
CA GLU A 343 69.58 2.03 11.24
C GLU A 343 70.11 3.09 10.24
N ASP A 344 70.26 2.72 8.96
CA ASP A 344 70.75 3.60 7.90
C ASP A 344 69.64 4.53 7.37
N ILE A 345 70.00 5.48 6.50
CA ILE A 345 69.08 6.50 5.94
C ILE A 345 67.86 5.88 5.24
N THR A 346 67.97 4.65 4.72
CA THR A 346 66.87 3.93 4.06
C THR A 346 65.91 3.24 5.02
N GLY A 347 66.24 3.09 6.31
CA GLY A 347 65.41 2.42 7.31
C GLY A 347 64.03 3.05 7.48
N ALA A 348 63.95 4.39 7.51
CA ALA A 348 62.68 5.11 7.60
C ALA A 348 61.82 4.95 6.32
N ILE A 349 62.45 4.73 5.16
CA ILE A 349 61.76 4.45 3.89
C ILE A 349 61.23 3.02 3.90
N ALA A 350 62.05 2.05 4.33
CA ALA A 350 61.65 0.66 4.49
C ALA A 350 60.45 0.51 5.44
N ASP A 351 60.46 1.24 6.56
CA ASP A 351 59.36 1.27 7.53
C ASP A 351 58.06 1.86 6.94
N SER A 352 58.16 2.97 6.21
CA SER A 352 57.02 3.59 5.52
C SER A 352 56.43 2.68 4.43
N ILE A 353 57.29 1.93 3.72
CA ILE A 353 56.87 0.97 2.70
C ILE A 353 56.22 -0.26 3.35
N ASN A 354 56.77 -0.78 4.45
CA ASN A 354 56.13 -1.86 5.20
C ASN A 354 54.75 -1.45 5.72
N TYR A 355 54.58 -0.21 6.21
CA TYR A 355 53.29 0.33 6.59
C TYR A 355 52.30 0.39 5.42
N ALA A 356 52.76 0.81 4.23
CA ALA A 356 51.95 0.82 3.02
C ALA A 356 51.56 -0.61 2.56
N ILE A 357 52.48 -1.58 2.64
CA ILE A 357 52.20 -3.00 2.35
C ILE A 357 51.16 -3.54 3.33
N GLU A 358 51.25 -3.23 4.62
CA GLU A 358 50.28 -3.65 5.64
C GLU A 358 48.90 -3.04 5.38
N ALA A 359 48.82 -1.73 5.07
CA ALA A 359 47.57 -1.08 4.69
C ALA A 359 46.97 -1.67 3.39
N LEU A 360 47.80 -2.06 2.42
CA LEU A 360 47.36 -2.74 1.20
C LEU A 360 46.86 -4.17 1.49
N ARG A 361 47.51 -4.91 2.40
CA ARG A 361 47.03 -6.24 2.85
C ARG A 361 45.66 -6.14 3.48
N ASP A 362 45.46 -5.18 4.39
CA ASP A 362 44.18 -4.94 5.05
C ASP A 362 43.09 -4.55 4.04
N LEU A 363 43.43 -3.71 3.07
CA LEU A 363 42.51 -3.31 2.00
C LEU A 363 42.12 -4.51 1.12
N VAL A 364 43.09 -5.29 0.63
CA VAL A 364 42.86 -6.47 -0.22
C VAL A 364 42.04 -7.52 0.53
N THR A 365 42.34 -7.75 1.81
CA THR A 365 41.57 -8.66 2.67
C THR A 365 40.13 -8.18 2.85
N THR A 366 39.94 -6.89 3.14
CA THR A 366 38.61 -6.30 3.30
C THR A 366 37.81 -6.38 2.00
N ILE A 367 38.44 -6.18 0.84
CA ILE A 367 37.79 -6.29 -0.47
C ILE A 367 37.40 -7.74 -0.78
N ASP A 368 38.27 -8.72 -0.51
CA ASP A 368 37.95 -10.14 -0.72
C ASP A 368 36.80 -10.60 0.18
N GLU A 369 36.82 -10.21 1.47
CA GLU A 369 35.74 -10.51 2.41
C GLU A 369 34.42 -9.83 2.00
N ALA A 370 34.46 -8.56 1.59
CA ALA A 370 33.28 -7.84 1.11
C ALA A 370 32.73 -8.45 -0.19
N ALA A 371 33.59 -8.81 -1.15
CA ALA A 371 33.21 -9.49 -2.39
C ALA A 371 32.54 -10.84 -2.10
N SER A 372 33.08 -11.61 -1.16
CA SER A 372 32.50 -12.89 -0.75
C SER A 372 31.13 -12.72 -0.08
N GLN A 373 30.95 -11.69 0.75
CA GLN A 373 29.66 -11.39 1.36
C GLN A 373 28.62 -10.95 0.31
N VAL A 374 29.03 -10.17 -0.69
CA VAL A 374 28.15 -9.77 -1.79
C VAL A 374 27.75 -10.96 -2.66
N ASP A 375 28.66 -11.89 -2.99
CA ASP A 375 28.32 -13.10 -3.75
C ASP A 375 27.29 -13.97 -3.02
N GLU A 376 27.47 -14.19 -1.72
CA GLU A 376 26.52 -14.97 -0.91
C GLU A 376 25.15 -14.30 -0.83
N ALA A 377 25.11 -12.99 -0.54
CA ALA A 377 23.88 -12.21 -0.51
C ALA A 377 23.18 -12.19 -1.86
N ALA A 378 23.94 -12.12 -2.96
CA ALA A 378 23.41 -12.19 -4.31
C ALA A 378 22.78 -13.57 -4.59
N ARG A 379 23.47 -14.67 -4.29
CA ARG A 379 22.91 -16.04 -4.47
C ARG A 379 21.63 -16.24 -3.66
N GLN A 380 21.59 -15.78 -2.42
CA GLN A 380 20.39 -15.85 -1.57
C GLN A 380 19.24 -15.02 -2.15
N THR A 381 19.52 -13.81 -2.62
CA THR A 381 18.51 -12.93 -3.22
C THR A 381 17.99 -13.50 -4.54
N GLN A 382 18.86 -14.10 -5.36
CA GLN A 382 18.49 -14.76 -6.62
C GLN A 382 17.55 -15.95 -6.37
N ALA A 383 17.87 -16.80 -5.39
CA ALA A 383 17.01 -17.91 -5.00
C ALA A 383 15.63 -17.42 -4.50
N SER A 384 15.61 -16.34 -3.70
CA SER A 384 14.38 -15.73 -3.20
C SER A 384 13.53 -15.14 -4.34
N ALA A 385 14.16 -14.45 -5.30
CA ALA A 385 13.49 -13.89 -6.47
C ALA A 385 12.92 -14.99 -7.37
N SER A 386 13.66 -16.07 -7.62
CA SER A 386 13.16 -17.22 -8.39
C SER A 386 11.98 -17.90 -7.70
N HIS A 387 12.05 -18.08 -6.38
CA HIS A 387 10.94 -18.63 -5.61
C HIS A 387 9.71 -17.72 -5.64
N LEU A 388 9.90 -16.40 -5.55
CA LEU A 388 8.81 -15.43 -5.65
C LEU A 388 8.15 -15.45 -7.03
N ALA A 389 8.93 -15.53 -8.11
CA ALA A 389 8.39 -15.67 -9.47
C ALA A 389 7.52 -16.92 -9.61
N GLN A 390 8.00 -18.07 -9.12
CA GLN A 390 7.24 -19.33 -9.15
C GLN A 390 5.98 -19.26 -8.27
N ALA A 391 6.05 -18.62 -7.09
CA ALA A 391 4.91 -18.41 -6.22
C ALA A 391 3.85 -17.52 -6.89
N SER A 392 4.25 -16.46 -7.57
CA SER A 392 3.35 -15.58 -8.33
C SER A 392 2.68 -16.29 -9.51
N GLU A 393 3.38 -17.19 -10.19
CA GLU A 393 2.80 -17.99 -11.28
C GLU A 393 1.75 -19.00 -10.75
N ASN A 394 2.04 -19.65 -9.63
CA ASN A 394 1.06 -20.49 -8.92
C ASN A 394 -0.14 -19.67 -8.43
N GLN A 395 0.10 -18.46 -7.91
CA GLN A 395 -0.97 -17.54 -7.48
C GLN A 395 -1.86 -17.15 -8.67
N SER A 396 -1.29 -16.85 -9.84
CA SER A 396 -2.05 -16.57 -11.06
C SER A 396 -2.99 -17.73 -11.46
N SER A 397 -2.50 -18.98 -11.33
CA SER A 397 -3.31 -20.17 -11.57
C SER A 397 -4.46 -20.31 -10.56
N GLN A 398 -4.21 -20.02 -9.28
CA GLN A 398 -5.24 -20.02 -8.23
C GLN A 398 -6.28 -18.92 -8.43
N VAL A 399 -5.85 -17.72 -8.84
CA VAL A 399 -6.74 -16.61 -9.20
C VAL A 399 -7.65 -17.01 -10.36
N THR A 400 -7.11 -17.67 -11.39
CA THR A 400 -7.91 -18.18 -12.52
C THR A 400 -8.97 -19.18 -12.05
N ALA A 401 -8.61 -20.11 -11.17
CA ALA A 401 -9.55 -21.07 -10.59
C ALA A 401 -10.63 -20.37 -9.73
N ALA A 402 -10.25 -19.40 -8.90
CA ALA A 402 -11.17 -18.61 -8.10
C ALA A 402 -12.15 -17.81 -8.98
N THR A 403 -11.65 -17.15 -10.03
CA THR A 403 -12.48 -16.45 -11.02
C THR A 403 -13.52 -17.37 -11.65
N LYS A 404 -13.13 -18.61 -11.99
CA LYS A 404 -14.07 -19.60 -12.49
C LYS A 404 -15.16 -19.92 -11.46
N SER A 405 -14.80 -20.19 -10.21
CA SER A 405 -15.78 -20.47 -9.15
C SER A 405 -16.72 -19.29 -8.89
N ILE A 406 -16.23 -18.06 -9.00
CA ILE A 406 -17.08 -16.85 -8.88
C ILE A 406 -18.03 -16.74 -10.06
N SER A 407 -17.59 -17.07 -11.28
CA SER A 407 -18.46 -17.12 -12.46
C SER A 407 -19.56 -18.16 -12.31
N ASP A 408 -19.21 -19.38 -11.88
CA ASP A 408 -20.19 -20.46 -11.63
C ASP A 408 -21.17 -20.05 -10.51
N MET A 409 -20.70 -19.29 -9.50
CA MET A 409 -21.55 -18.72 -8.45
C MET A 409 -22.53 -17.65 -8.98
N ALA A 410 -22.07 -16.78 -9.88
CA ALA A 410 -22.92 -15.76 -10.50
C ALA A 410 -24.08 -16.38 -11.29
N GLU A 411 -23.81 -17.45 -12.05
CA GLU A 411 -24.83 -18.22 -12.76
C GLU A 411 -25.84 -18.84 -11.79
N SER A 412 -25.37 -19.44 -10.69
CA SER A 412 -26.25 -20.01 -9.65
C SER A 412 -27.13 -18.95 -8.97
N ILE A 413 -26.59 -17.75 -8.73
CA ILE A 413 -27.36 -16.62 -8.17
C ILE A 413 -28.47 -16.18 -9.13
N GLU A 414 -28.20 -16.14 -10.42
CA GLU A 414 -29.19 -15.80 -11.44
C GLU A 414 -30.31 -16.85 -11.49
N GLU A 415 -29.97 -18.14 -11.40
CA GLU A 415 -30.94 -19.23 -11.31
C GLU A 415 -31.81 -19.11 -10.05
N VAL A 416 -31.21 -18.81 -8.88
CA VAL A 416 -31.94 -18.57 -7.63
C VAL A 416 -32.90 -17.38 -7.78
N SER A 417 -32.46 -16.29 -8.42
CA SER A 417 -33.31 -15.12 -8.66
C SER A 417 -34.52 -15.47 -9.53
N HIS A 418 -34.31 -16.22 -10.61
CA HIS A 418 -35.40 -16.66 -11.50
C HIS A 418 -36.36 -17.63 -10.81
N ASN A 419 -35.82 -18.58 -10.02
CA ASN A 419 -36.64 -19.50 -9.22
C ASN A 419 -37.47 -18.76 -8.17
N ALA A 420 -36.90 -17.76 -7.52
CA ALA A 420 -37.62 -16.88 -6.60
C ALA A 420 -38.76 -16.15 -7.33
N GLU A 421 -38.52 -15.52 -8.48
CA GLU A 421 -39.59 -14.85 -9.24
C GLU A 421 -40.76 -15.79 -9.57
N ARG A 422 -40.46 -17.02 -10.03
CA ARG A 422 -41.47 -18.06 -10.28
C ARG A 422 -42.22 -18.46 -9.01
N SER A 423 -41.53 -18.64 -7.88
CA SER A 423 -42.17 -18.93 -6.60
C SER A 423 -43.10 -17.82 -6.13
N SER A 424 -42.74 -16.55 -6.40
CA SER A 424 -43.59 -15.39 -6.08
C SER A 424 -44.88 -15.41 -6.88
N GLU A 425 -44.80 -15.74 -8.18
CA GLU A 425 -45.96 -15.90 -9.04
C GLU A 425 -46.89 -17.02 -8.55
N VAL A 426 -46.33 -18.19 -8.22
CA VAL A 426 -47.09 -19.32 -7.68
C VAL A 426 -47.75 -18.97 -6.33
N ALA A 427 -47.06 -18.25 -5.46
CA ALA A 427 -47.61 -17.78 -4.19
C ALA A 427 -48.78 -16.80 -4.39
N ARG A 428 -48.65 -15.85 -5.31
CA ARG A 428 -49.73 -14.92 -5.68
C ARG A 428 -50.93 -15.64 -6.29
N HIS A 429 -50.70 -16.62 -7.16
CA HIS A 429 -51.77 -17.44 -7.70
C HIS A 429 -52.48 -18.25 -6.60
N SER A 430 -51.72 -18.76 -5.63
CA SER A 430 -52.29 -19.48 -4.48
C SER A 430 -53.19 -18.59 -3.61
N VAL A 431 -52.80 -17.32 -3.40
CA VAL A 431 -53.66 -16.30 -2.75
C VAL A 431 -54.96 -16.12 -3.51
N GLU A 432 -54.91 -15.96 -4.83
CA GLU A 432 -56.09 -15.78 -5.67
C GLU A 432 -57.05 -16.99 -5.58
N VAL A 433 -56.50 -18.21 -5.64
CA VAL A 433 -57.27 -19.45 -5.54
C VAL A 433 -57.89 -19.61 -4.14
N ALA A 434 -57.13 -19.34 -3.08
CA ALA A 434 -57.63 -19.37 -1.71
C ALA A 434 -58.76 -18.37 -1.49
N HIS A 435 -58.61 -17.15 -2.01
CA HIS A 435 -59.63 -16.10 -1.94
C HIS A 435 -60.94 -16.53 -2.63
N LYS A 436 -60.85 -17.02 -3.88
CA LYS A 436 -62.00 -17.56 -4.63
C LYS A 436 -62.65 -18.74 -3.91
N GLY A 437 -61.85 -19.62 -3.31
CA GLY A 437 -62.33 -20.72 -2.48
C GLY A 437 -63.10 -20.20 -1.26
N GLY A 438 -62.57 -19.20 -0.56
CA GLY A 438 -63.20 -18.60 0.62
C GLY A 438 -64.52 -17.90 0.29
N GLU A 439 -64.64 -17.28 -0.89
CA GLU A 439 -65.92 -16.77 -1.39
C GLU A 439 -66.94 -17.88 -1.68
N ALA A 440 -66.51 -18.99 -2.30
CA ALA A 440 -67.38 -20.14 -2.57
C ALA A 440 -67.89 -20.78 -1.27
N VAL A 441 -67.03 -20.90 -0.26
CA VAL A 441 -67.40 -21.37 1.08
C VAL A 441 -68.39 -20.43 1.75
N ARG A 442 -68.16 -19.11 1.72
CA ARG A 442 -69.11 -18.12 2.27
C ARG A 442 -70.51 -18.25 1.64
N ARG A 443 -70.59 -18.34 0.31
CA ARG A 443 -71.86 -18.59 -0.39
C ARG A 443 -72.51 -19.90 0.02
N THR A 444 -71.72 -20.93 0.34
CA THR A 444 -72.24 -22.22 0.82
C THR A 444 -72.83 -22.09 2.23
N ILE A 445 -72.17 -21.36 3.13
CA ILE A 445 -72.68 -21.06 4.49
C ILE A 445 -74.00 -20.29 4.40
N ASP A 446 -74.07 -19.27 3.55
CA ASP A 446 -75.30 -18.51 3.31
C ASP A 446 -76.43 -19.42 2.80
N GLY A 447 -76.13 -20.30 1.84
CA GLY A 447 -77.07 -21.31 1.35
C GLY A 447 -77.57 -22.26 2.44
N MET A 448 -76.69 -22.73 3.33
CA MET A 448 -77.06 -23.57 4.47
C MET A 448 -77.97 -22.83 5.46
N ASN A 449 -77.72 -21.54 5.71
CA ASN A 449 -78.60 -20.70 6.54
C ASN A 449 -80.00 -20.56 5.92
N THR A 450 -80.09 -20.32 4.61
CA THR A 450 -81.38 -20.29 3.89
C THR A 450 -82.12 -21.64 3.95
N ILE A 451 -81.41 -22.76 3.82
CA ILE A 451 -81.99 -24.10 3.95
C ILE A 451 -82.53 -24.28 5.38
N ARG A 452 -81.77 -23.86 6.40
CA ARG A 452 -82.20 -23.94 7.81
C ARG A 452 -83.49 -23.17 8.05
N GLU A 453 -83.61 -21.96 7.52
CA GLU A 453 -84.83 -21.14 7.62
C GLU A 453 -86.02 -21.83 6.95
N THR A 454 -85.81 -22.39 5.75
CA THR A 454 -86.84 -23.11 5.00
C THR A 454 -87.33 -24.37 5.74
N ILE A 455 -86.41 -25.12 6.36
CA ILE A 455 -86.75 -26.29 7.20
C ILE A 455 -87.56 -25.85 8.42
N GLN A 456 -87.18 -24.77 9.10
CA GLN A 456 -87.92 -24.25 10.24
C GLN A 456 -89.34 -23.80 9.87
N GLU A 457 -89.49 -23.13 8.72
CA GLU A 457 -90.82 -22.75 8.21
C GLU A 457 -91.66 -23.99 7.86
N THR A 458 -91.07 -24.98 7.21
CA THR A 458 -91.74 -26.24 6.84
C THR A 458 -92.16 -27.02 8.09
N SER A 459 -91.30 -27.10 9.11
CA SER A 459 -91.61 -27.72 10.39
C SER A 459 -92.81 -27.05 11.08
N LYS A 460 -92.89 -25.70 11.07
CA LYS A 460 -94.07 -24.96 11.58
C LYS A 460 -95.34 -25.30 10.80
N ARG A 461 -95.26 -25.43 9.48
CA ARG A 461 -96.41 -25.80 8.63
C ARG A 461 -96.90 -27.22 8.93
N ILE A 462 -95.98 -28.17 9.10
CA ILE A 462 -96.31 -29.57 9.44
C ILE A 462 -96.90 -29.66 10.86
N LYS A 463 -96.35 -28.94 11.85
CA LYS A 463 -96.91 -28.91 13.21
C LYS A 463 -98.36 -28.43 13.22
N ARG A 464 -98.66 -27.34 12.48
CA ARG A 464 -100.06 -26.88 12.31
C ARG A 464 -100.94 -27.91 11.64
N LEU A 465 -100.43 -28.66 10.65
CA LEU A 465 -101.17 -29.76 10.03
C LEU A 465 -101.48 -30.87 11.05
N GLY A 466 -100.51 -31.25 11.87
CA GLY A 466 -100.71 -32.21 12.97
C GLY A 466 -101.76 -31.75 13.97
N GLU A 467 -101.73 -30.47 14.37
CA GLU A 467 -102.77 -29.86 15.23
C GLU A 467 -104.16 -29.91 14.58
N SER A 468 -104.27 -29.54 13.30
CA SER A 468 -105.54 -29.64 12.55
C SER A 468 -106.02 -31.09 12.40
N SER A 469 -105.11 -32.05 12.20
CA SER A 469 -105.45 -33.47 12.14
C SER A 469 -105.90 -34.02 13.50
N GLN A 470 -105.38 -33.50 14.61
CA GLN A 470 -105.87 -33.82 15.95
C GLN A 470 -107.30 -33.28 16.17
N GLU A 471 -107.56 -32.06 15.74
CA GLU A 471 -108.90 -31.46 15.82
C GLU A 471 -109.92 -32.24 14.99
N ILE A 472 -109.55 -32.67 13.77
CA ILE A 472 -110.38 -33.55 12.94
C ILE A 472 -110.61 -34.90 13.64
N GLY A 473 -109.58 -35.49 14.26
CA GLY A 473 -109.72 -36.73 15.02
C GLY A 473 -110.77 -36.64 16.13
N ASN A 474 -110.75 -35.56 16.91
CA ASN A 474 -111.74 -35.31 17.96
C ASN A 474 -113.17 -35.15 17.39
N ILE A 475 -113.31 -34.53 16.21
CA ILE A 475 -114.61 -34.40 15.52
C ILE A 475 -115.10 -35.76 15.02
N VAL A 476 -114.21 -36.59 14.47
CA VAL A 476 -114.52 -37.94 13.98
C VAL A 476 -114.98 -38.85 15.11
N GLU A 477 -114.34 -38.78 16.28
CA GLU A 477 -114.76 -39.49 17.50
C GLU A 477 -116.18 -39.06 17.92
N LEU A 478 -116.45 -37.75 17.99
CA LEU A 478 -117.77 -37.22 18.29
C LEU A 478 -118.84 -37.66 17.27
N ILE A 479 -118.51 -37.71 15.98
CA ILE A 479 -119.45 -38.17 14.95
C ILE A 479 -119.72 -39.68 15.12
N ASN A 480 -118.72 -40.47 15.47
CA ASN A 480 -118.89 -41.89 15.75
C ASN A 480 -119.82 -42.10 16.96
N ASP A 481 -119.64 -41.33 18.03
CA ASP A 481 -120.51 -41.36 19.21
C ASP A 481 -121.96 -40.98 18.85
N ILE A 482 -122.15 -39.95 18.01
CA ILE A 482 -123.49 -39.56 17.51
C ILE A 482 -124.08 -40.68 16.66
N ALA A 483 -123.31 -41.31 15.77
CA ALA A 483 -123.76 -42.41 14.94
C ALA A 483 -124.18 -43.62 15.78
N GLU A 484 -123.41 -43.96 16.82
CA GLU A 484 -123.73 -45.05 17.74
C GLU A 484 -124.97 -44.72 18.60
N GLN A 485 -125.09 -43.49 19.09
CA GLN A 485 -126.30 -43.03 19.78
C GLN A 485 -127.53 -43.06 18.85
N THR A 486 -127.37 -42.66 17.59
CA THR A 486 -128.45 -42.71 16.59
C THR A 486 -128.84 -44.16 16.28
N ASN A 487 -127.87 -45.07 16.22
CA ASN A 487 -128.11 -46.50 16.04
C ASN A 487 -128.94 -47.09 17.20
N ILE A 488 -128.60 -46.75 18.44
CA ILE A 488 -129.35 -47.16 19.65
C ILE A 488 -130.76 -46.57 19.65
N LEU A 489 -130.91 -45.29 19.30
CA LEU A 489 -132.23 -44.63 19.20
C LEU A 489 -133.11 -45.27 18.12
N ALA A 490 -132.53 -45.56 16.96
CA ALA A 490 -133.22 -46.22 15.85
C ALA A 490 -133.65 -47.65 16.20
N LEU A 491 -132.78 -48.41 16.88
CA LEU A 491 -133.12 -49.74 17.38
C LEU A 491 -134.27 -49.68 18.40
N ASN A 492 -134.23 -48.76 19.36
CA ASN A 492 -135.31 -48.55 20.33
C ASN A 492 -136.63 -48.17 19.64
N ALA A 493 -136.57 -47.33 18.59
CA ALA A 493 -137.72 -46.96 17.80
C ALA A 493 -138.28 -48.15 16.98
N SER A 494 -137.42 -48.99 16.40
CA SER A 494 -137.82 -50.20 15.65
C SER A 494 -138.49 -51.23 16.57
N ILE A 495 -137.97 -51.41 17.79
CA ILE A 495 -138.60 -52.24 18.84
C ILE A 495 -139.98 -51.69 19.21
N GLN A 496 -140.09 -50.39 19.51
CA GLN A 496 -141.36 -49.73 19.84
C GLN A 496 -142.39 -49.82 18.69
N ALA A 497 -141.94 -49.63 17.44
CA ALA A 497 -142.79 -49.76 16.26
C ALA A 497 -143.27 -51.21 16.04
N SER A 498 -142.42 -52.20 16.30
CA SER A 498 -142.79 -53.62 16.28
C SER A 498 -143.80 -53.99 17.37
N MET A 499 -143.69 -53.37 18.57
CA MET A 499 -144.66 -53.54 19.66
C MET A 499 -146.05 -52.95 19.34
N ALA A 500 -146.13 -51.93 18.49
CA ALA A 500 -147.38 -51.28 18.09
C ALA A 500 -148.16 -52.04 16.98
N GLY A 501 -147.65 -53.17 16.48
CA GLY A 501 -148.32 -54.03 15.50
C GLY A 501 -148.55 -53.37 14.13
N GLU A 502 -149.69 -53.61 13.49
CA GLU A 502 -150.01 -53.09 12.14
C GLU A 502 -149.99 -51.54 12.05
N ALA A 503 -150.27 -50.83 13.15
CA ALA A 503 -150.23 -49.36 13.19
C ALA A 503 -148.78 -48.80 13.18
N GLY A 504 -147.80 -49.58 13.63
CA GLY A 504 -146.38 -49.18 13.71
C GLY A 504 -145.55 -49.51 12.46
N ARG A 505 -146.13 -50.21 11.48
CA ARG A 505 -145.40 -50.78 10.33
C ARG A 505 -144.67 -49.73 9.47
N GLY A 506 -145.25 -48.55 9.28
CA GLY A 506 -144.59 -47.44 8.59
C GLY A 506 -143.43 -46.82 9.39
N PHE A 507 -143.56 -46.77 10.72
CA PHE A 507 -142.50 -46.29 11.61
C PHE A 507 -141.34 -47.28 11.73
N ALA A 508 -141.62 -48.58 11.71
CA ALA A 508 -140.60 -49.63 11.74
C ALA A 508 -139.66 -49.54 10.53
N VAL A 509 -140.20 -49.34 9.33
CA VAL A 509 -139.39 -49.18 8.09
C VAL A 509 -138.48 -47.96 8.16
N VAL A 510 -138.97 -46.84 8.70
CA VAL A 510 -138.16 -45.62 8.87
C VAL A 510 -137.08 -45.85 9.93
N ALA A 511 -137.40 -46.52 11.04
CA ALA A 511 -136.44 -46.83 12.09
C ALA A 511 -135.31 -47.76 11.59
N ASP A 512 -135.64 -48.79 10.82
CA ASP A 512 -134.64 -49.68 10.21
C ASP A 512 -133.73 -48.95 9.21
N GLU A 513 -134.28 -48.02 8.41
CA GLU A 513 -133.46 -47.22 7.48
C GLU A 513 -132.56 -46.20 8.20
N VAL A 514 -133.02 -45.61 9.31
CA VAL A 514 -132.19 -44.75 10.18
C VAL A 514 -131.09 -45.58 10.85
N GLN A 515 -131.39 -46.79 11.31
CA GLN A 515 -130.40 -47.71 11.88
C GLN A 515 -129.31 -48.04 10.83
N ARG A 516 -129.73 -48.42 9.63
CA ARG A 516 -128.81 -48.74 8.52
C ARG A 516 -127.96 -47.53 8.10
N LEU A 517 -128.52 -46.31 8.15
CA LEU A 517 -127.78 -45.08 7.89
C LEU A 517 -126.77 -44.79 9.01
N ALA A 518 -127.14 -45.01 10.27
CA ALA A 518 -126.27 -44.87 11.42
C ALA A 518 -125.08 -45.86 11.37
N GLU A 519 -125.33 -47.14 11.05
CA GLU A 519 -124.28 -48.14 10.85
C GLU A 519 -123.34 -47.79 9.68
N ARG A 520 -123.89 -47.26 8.57
CA ARG A 520 -123.07 -46.77 7.45
C ARG A 520 -122.23 -45.55 7.84
N SER A 521 -122.80 -44.61 8.59
CA SER A 521 -122.07 -43.45 9.12
C SER A 521 -120.94 -43.88 10.03
N ALA A 522 -121.19 -44.76 11.01
CA ALA A 522 -120.18 -45.29 11.93
C ALA A 522 -119.02 -45.99 11.18
N ASN A 523 -119.34 -46.85 10.20
CA ASN A 523 -118.33 -47.50 9.38
C ASN A 523 -117.51 -46.50 8.53
N ALA A 524 -118.12 -45.43 8.03
CA ALA A 524 -117.42 -44.38 7.31
C ALA A 524 -116.55 -43.53 8.25
N THR A 525 -117.03 -43.23 9.46
CA THR A 525 -116.27 -42.48 10.48
C THR A 525 -115.04 -43.27 10.90
N LYS A 526 -115.16 -44.59 11.09
CA LYS A 526 -114.04 -45.47 11.41
C LYS A 526 -112.98 -45.55 10.31
N GLN A 527 -113.37 -45.48 9.04
CA GLN A 527 -112.41 -45.37 7.93
C GLN A 527 -111.68 -44.02 7.95
N ILE A 528 -112.40 -42.92 8.24
CA ILE A 528 -111.79 -41.59 8.38
C ILE A 528 -110.84 -41.57 9.59
N GLU A 529 -111.21 -42.19 10.70
CA GLU A 529 -110.38 -42.32 11.91
C GLU A 529 -109.02 -42.97 11.60
N VAL A 530 -109.03 -44.10 10.88
CA VAL A 530 -107.78 -44.76 10.42
C VAL A 530 -106.94 -43.82 9.54
N LEU A 531 -107.58 -43.07 8.64
CA LEU A 531 -106.90 -42.11 7.78
C LEU A 531 -106.28 -40.96 8.56
N VAL A 532 -107.00 -40.41 9.54
CA VAL A 532 -106.54 -39.33 10.42
C VAL A 532 -105.38 -39.81 11.29
N ASN A 533 -105.47 -41.01 11.87
CA ASN A 533 -104.37 -41.62 12.64
C ASN A 533 -103.11 -41.81 11.78
N THR A 534 -103.28 -42.20 10.51
CA THR A 534 -102.17 -42.31 9.56
C THR A 534 -101.55 -40.94 9.29
N ILE A 535 -102.35 -39.90 9.03
CA ILE A 535 -101.86 -38.52 8.82
C ILE A 535 -101.13 -38.00 10.07
N GLN A 536 -101.64 -38.27 11.27
CA GLN A 536 -100.98 -37.89 12.53
C GLN A 536 -99.63 -38.58 12.69
N SER A 537 -99.55 -39.88 12.39
CA SER A 537 -98.28 -40.63 12.41
C SER A 537 -97.29 -40.05 11.40
N ASP A 538 -97.70 -39.88 10.14
CA ASP A 538 -96.86 -39.35 9.05
C ASP A 538 -96.38 -37.92 9.34
N THR A 539 -97.24 -37.07 9.90
CA THR A 539 -96.86 -35.70 10.29
C THR A 539 -95.87 -35.69 11.45
N ASN A 540 -96.03 -36.56 12.44
CA ASN A 540 -95.06 -36.70 13.52
C ASN A 540 -93.69 -37.20 13.02
N GLU A 541 -93.68 -38.21 12.14
CA GLU A 541 -92.45 -38.68 11.48
C GLU A 541 -91.78 -37.57 10.66
N ALA A 542 -92.56 -36.79 9.92
CA ALA A 542 -92.05 -35.65 9.16
C ALA A 542 -91.44 -34.57 10.06
N VAL A 543 -92.00 -34.30 11.25
CA VAL A 543 -91.40 -33.37 12.23
C VAL A 543 -90.06 -33.89 12.73
N VAL A 544 -89.98 -35.17 13.11
CA VAL A 544 -88.71 -35.78 13.56
C VAL A 544 -87.66 -35.73 12.44
N SER A 545 -88.05 -35.99 11.20
CA SER A 545 -87.15 -35.85 10.04
C SER A 545 -86.67 -34.40 9.85
N MET A 546 -87.53 -33.40 10.06
CA MET A 546 -87.16 -31.99 9.96
C MET A 546 -86.19 -31.55 11.06
N GLU A 547 -86.33 -32.07 12.29
CA GLU A 547 -85.38 -31.81 13.38
C GLU A 547 -84.00 -32.43 13.10
N ARG A 548 -83.97 -33.64 12.55
CA ARG A 548 -82.74 -34.26 12.07
C ARG A 548 -82.08 -33.45 10.96
N SER A 549 -82.83 -33.06 9.93
CA SER A 549 -82.32 -32.23 8.84
C SER A 549 -81.78 -30.88 9.32
N THR A 550 -82.39 -30.29 10.36
CA THR A 550 -81.87 -29.07 10.98
C THR A 550 -80.48 -29.31 11.58
N THR A 551 -80.30 -30.44 12.28
CA THR A 551 -79.00 -30.81 12.87
C THR A 551 -77.94 -31.02 11.78
N ASP A 552 -78.30 -31.73 10.70
CA ASP A 552 -77.40 -32.02 9.59
C ASP A 552 -76.96 -30.72 8.86
N VAL A 553 -77.88 -29.77 8.66
CA VAL A 553 -77.58 -28.46 8.05
C VAL A 553 -76.67 -27.62 8.94
N VAL A 554 -76.90 -27.60 10.26
CA VAL A 554 -76.02 -26.89 11.20
C VAL A 554 -74.62 -27.50 11.21
N SER A 555 -74.52 -28.83 11.21
CA SER A 555 -73.22 -29.52 11.11
C SER A 555 -72.53 -29.23 9.78
N GLY A 556 -73.27 -29.21 8.67
CA GLY A 556 -72.77 -28.84 7.35
C GLY A 556 -72.27 -27.40 7.27
N ALA A 557 -72.98 -26.45 7.88
CA ALA A 557 -72.55 -25.06 7.97
C ALA A 557 -71.24 -24.92 8.78
N LEU A 558 -71.11 -25.63 9.89
CA LEU A 558 -69.89 -25.61 10.72
C LEU A 558 -68.68 -26.24 10.00
N LEU A 559 -68.89 -27.31 9.24
CA LEU A 559 -67.85 -27.90 8.38
C LEU A 559 -67.39 -26.92 7.29
N ALA A 560 -68.34 -26.22 6.66
CA ALA A 560 -68.02 -25.18 5.68
C ALA A 560 -67.25 -24.02 6.32
N GLU A 561 -67.65 -23.56 7.51
CA GLU A 561 -66.94 -22.51 8.25
C GLU A 561 -65.49 -22.89 8.57
N ASN A 562 -65.25 -24.12 9.02
CA ASN A 562 -63.90 -24.64 9.24
C ASN A 562 -63.06 -24.67 7.95
N ALA A 563 -63.66 -25.08 6.82
CA ALA A 563 -62.99 -25.04 5.52
C ALA A 563 -62.64 -23.59 5.10
N GLY A 564 -63.53 -22.63 5.41
CA GLY A 564 -63.29 -21.21 5.19
C GLY A 564 -62.11 -20.67 6.00
N SER A 565 -62.01 -21.07 7.28
CA SER A 565 -60.87 -20.70 8.13
C SER A 565 -59.54 -21.27 7.62
N ALA A 566 -59.55 -22.51 7.10
CA ALA A 566 -58.35 -23.11 6.51
C ALA A 566 -57.89 -22.37 5.24
N LEU A 567 -58.83 -21.88 4.42
CA LEU A 567 -58.51 -21.08 3.23
C LEU A 567 -57.95 -19.69 3.60
N ASP A 568 -58.47 -19.06 4.66
CA ASP A 568 -57.91 -17.80 5.19
C ASP A 568 -56.48 -17.98 5.72
N GLU A 569 -56.18 -19.13 6.33
CA GLU A 569 -54.82 -19.48 6.74
C GLU A 569 -53.89 -19.69 5.54
N ILE A 570 -54.36 -20.39 4.49
CA ILE A 570 -53.60 -20.54 3.23
C ILE A 570 -53.32 -19.18 2.59
N GLU A 571 -54.27 -18.25 2.60
CA GLU A 571 -54.09 -16.89 2.10
C GLU A 571 -52.97 -16.16 2.85
N LYS A 572 -52.99 -16.20 4.20
CA LYS A 572 -51.95 -15.58 5.04
C LYS A 572 -50.56 -16.18 4.80
N VAL A 573 -50.45 -17.51 4.78
CA VAL A 573 -49.17 -18.21 4.53
C VAL A 573 -48.66 -17.92 3.13
N SER A 574 -49.52 -17.91 2.12
CA SER A 574 -49.13 -17.62 0.74
C SER A 574 -48.63 -16.17 0.59
N ASN A 575 -49.26 -15.20 1.26
CA ASN A 575 -48.75 -13.83 1.32
C ASN A 575 -47.38 -13.74 2.01
N GLN A 576 -47.17 -14.49 3.09
CA GLN A 576 -45.87 -14.55 3.76
C GLN A 576 -44.79 -15.16 2.86
N ILE A 577 -45.11 -16.21 2.10
CA ILE A 577 -44.21 -16.80 1.10
C ILE A 577 -43.84 -15.75 0.03
N ALA A 578 -44.81 -15.00 -0.50
CA ALA A 578 -44.54 -13.96 -1.49
C ALA A 578 -43.57 -12.89 -0.96
N SER A 579 -43.71 -12.49 0.31
CA SER A 579 -42.80 -11.54 0.96
C SER A 579 -41.38 -12.12 1.17
N LEU A 580 -41.28 -13.36 1.66
CA LEU A 580 -40.00 -14.06 1.83
C LEU A 580 -39.25 -14.19 0.51
N VAL A 581 -39.96 -14.56 -0.55
CA VAL A 581 -39.42 -14.70 -1.90
C VAL A 581 -38.92 -13.35 -2.43
N GLN A 582 -39.64 -12.25 -2.18
CA GLN A 582 -39.20 -10.92 -2.57
C GLN A 582 -37.89 -10.51 -1.86
N ASN A 583 -37.72 -10.91 -0.59
CA ASN A 583 -36.44 -10.74 0.12
C ASN A 583 -35.33 -11.59 -0.48
N ILE A 584 -35.61 -12.86 -0.84
CA ILE A 584 -34.64 -13.74 -1.51
C ILE A 584 -34.17 -13.13 -2.84
N SER A 585 -35.09 -12.63 -3.68
CA SER A 585 -34.73 -11.93 -4.92
C SER A 585 -33.87 -10.69 -4.66
N GLY A 586 -34.16 -9.93 -3.60
CA GLY A 586 -33.35 -8.80 -3.17
C GLY A 586 -31.93 -9.22 -2.78
N SER A 587 -31.79 -10.24 -1.93
CA SER A 587 -30.50 -10.79 -1.52
C SER A 587 -29.70 -11.38 -2.68
N ALA A 588 -30.35 -12.10 -3.58
CA ALA A 588 -29.73 -12.64 -4.79
C ALA A 588 -29.14 -11.50 -5.66
N ARG A 589 -29.89 -10.40 -5.85
CA ARG A 589 -29.39 -9.24 -6.60
C ARG A 589 -28.18 -8.59 -5.93
N THR A 590 -28.15 -8.48 -4.61
CA THR A 590 -26.96 -8.01 -3.86
C THR A 590 -25.78 -8.97 -4.01
N GLN A 591 -26.01 -10.28 -3.93
CA GLN A 591 -24.95 -11.28 -4.14
C GLN A 591 -24.39 -11.24 -5.57
N ALA A 592 -25.23 -11.00 -6.58
CA ALA A 592 -24.78 -10.83 -7.97
C ALA A 592 -23.83 -9.64 -8.12
N THR A 593 -24.14 -8.51 -7.47
CA THR A 593 -23.23 -7.36 -7.43
C THR A 593 -21.91 -7.70 -6.74
N ALA A 594 -21.96 -8.39 -5.59
CA ALA A 594 -20.75 -8.81 -4.89
C ALA A 594 -19.88 -9.78 -5.71
N ALA A 595 -20.49 -10.69 -6.48
CA ALA A 595 -19.78 -11.58 -7.40
C ALA A 595 -19.09 -10.81 -8.53
N ALA A 596 -19.73 -9.77 -9.08
CA ALA A 596 -19.12 -8.89 -10.08
C ALA A 596 -17.91 -8.13 -9.51
N ASP A 597 -18.02 -7.61 -8.29
CA ASP A 597 -16.91 -6.92 -7.61
C ASP A 597 -15.75 -7.88 -7.32
N MET A 598 -16.04 -9.10 -6.85
CA MET A 598 -15.04 -10.14 -6.65
C MET A 598 -14.32 -10.50 -7.95
N THR A 599 -15.05 -10.59 -9.07
CA THR A 599 -14.45 -10.85 -10.39
C THR A 599 -13.49 -9.73 -10.80
N ARG A 600 -13.88 -8.47 -10.57
CA ARG A 600 -13.00 -7.31 -10.82
C ARG A 600 -11.73 -7.38 -9.96
N ASN A 601 -11.87 -7.71 -8.68
CA ASN A 601 -10.73 -7.84 -7.77
C ASN A 601 -9.79 -8.99 -8.19
N MET A 602 -10.33 -10.11 -8.68
CA MET A 602 -9.50 -11.19 -9.24
C MET A 602 -8.71 -10.72 -10.46
N GLY A 603 -9.29 -9.88 -11.33
CA GLY A 603 -8.57 -9.26 -12.45
C GLY A 603 -7.37 -8.43 -11.99
N VAL A 604 -7.56 -7.60 -10.95
CA VAL A 604 -6.46 -6.82 -10.35
C VAL A 604 -5.39 -7.73 -9.73
N LEU A 605 -5.78 -8.79 -9.03
CA LEU A 605 -4.84 -9.76 -8.45
C LEU A 605 -4.04 -10.50 -9.52
N GLN A 606 -4.65 -10.81 -10.66
CA GLN A 606 -3.97 -11.43 -11.79
C GLN A 606 -2.90 -10.49 -12.37
N GLU A 607 -3.22 -9.20 -12.52
CA GLU A 607 -2.26 -8.19 -12.97
C GLU A 607 -1.09 -8.03 -11.99
N ILE A 608 -1.38 -7.92 -10.68
CA ILE A 608 -0.35 -7.85 -9.63
C ILE A 608 0.53 -9.10 -9.64
N SER A 609 -0.05 -10.29 -9.80
CA SER A 609 0.72 -11.54 -9.87
C SER A 609 1.66 -11.56 -11.09
N SER A 610 1.18 -11.09 -12.24
CA SER A 610 1.99 -10.95 -13.46
C SER A 610 3.15 -9.98 -13.26
N GLN A 611 2.87 -8.78 -12.73
CA GLN A 611 3.89 -7.76 -12.46
C GLN A 611 4.91 -8.23 -11.43
N THR A 612 4.48 -8.98 -10.42
CA THR A 612 5.37 -9.53 -9.38
C THR A 612 6.28 -10.60 -9.97
N ALA A 613 5.78 -11.46 -10.85
CA ALA A 613 6.58 -12.46 -11.54
C ALA A 613 7.63 -11.81 -12.47
N GLU A 614 7.22 -10.80 -13.26
CA GLU A 614 8.12 -10.03 -14.12
C GLU A 614 9.19 -9.30 -13.31
N GLY A 615 8.79 -8.59 -12.25
CA GLY A 615 9.70 -7.88 -11.35
C GLY A 615 10.70 -8.83 -10.69
N SER A 616 10.25 -10.00 -10.23
CA SER A 616 11.11 -11.02 -9.64
C SER A 616 12.12 -11.58 -10.64
N ASN A 617 11.71 -11.82 -11.89
CA ASN A 617 12.64 -12.23 -12.96
C ASN A 617 13.66 -11.13 -13.28
N ALA A 618 13.25 -9.86 -13.29
CA ALA A 618 14.17 -8.74 -13.48
C ALA A 618 15.17 -8.63 -12.32
N THR A 619 14.72 -8.77 -11.07
CA THR A 619 15.59 -8.81 -9.89
C THR A 619 16.57 -9.98 -9.95
N SER A 620 16.11 -11.18 -10.30
CA SER A 620 16.97 -12.36 -10.48
C SER A 620 18.09 -12.10 -11.50
N THR A 621 17.77 -11.43 -12.61
CA THR A 621 18.74 -11.06 -13.65
C THR A 621 19.75 -10.01 -13.16
N ALA A 622 19.28 -8.96 -12.48
CA ALA A 622 20.14 -7.91 -11.94
C ALA A 622 21.09 -8.45 -10.86
N ILE A 623 20.60 -9.35 -10.01
CA ILE A 623 21.38 -10.00 -8.96
C ILE A 623 22.40 -10.99 -9.55
N ALA A 624 22.06 -11.70 -10.62
CA ALA A 624 23.02 -12.52 -11.34
C ALA A 624 24.20 -11.68 -11.87
N LYS A 625 23.93 -10.46 -12.36
CA LYS A 625 24.98 -9.51 -12.77
C LYS A 625 25.82 -9.02 -11.59
N LEU A 626 25.20 -8.78 -10.43
CA LEU A 626 25.92 -8.42 -9.20
C LEU A 626 26.87 -9.53 -8.72
N ALA A 627 26.43 -10.79 -8.75
CA ALA A 627 27.28 -11.93 -8.43
C ALA A 627 28.48 -12.06 -9.40
N GLU A 628 28.25 -11.80 -10.69
CA GLU A 628 29.32 -11.76 -11.69
C GLU A 628 30.34 -10.65 -11.38
N MET A 629 29.90 -9.43 -11.08
CA MET A 629 30.78 -8.32 -10.70
C MET A 629 31.55 -8.59 -9.40
N ALA A 630 30.92 -9.20 -8.40
CA ALA A 630 31.59 -9.61 -7.17
C ALA A 630 32.69 -10.65 -7.45
N THR A 631 32.42 -11.60 -8.35
CA THR A 631 33.41 -12.59 -8.81
C THR A 631 34.58 -11.91 -9.55
N GLU A 632 34.29 -10.92 -10.40
CA GLU A 632 35.31 -10.14 -11.12
C GLU A 632 36.17 -9.28 -10.18
N LEU A 633 35.56 -8.65 -9.16
CA LEU A 633 36.27 -7.93 -8.11
C LEU A 633 37.23 -8.87 -7.37
N ARG A 634 36.73 -10.04 -6.98
CA ARG A 634 37.54 -11.07 -6.28
C ARG A 634 38.70 -11.56 -7.15
N ARG A 635 38.46 -11.75 -8.45
CA ARG A 635 39.52 -12.10 -9.42
C ARG A 635 40.57 -11.00 -9.57
N SER A 636 40.15 -9.73 -9.48
CA SER A 636 41.06 -8.58 -9.59
C SER A 636 41.97 -8.45 -8.37
N VAL A 637 41.48 -8.79 -7.17
CA VAL A 637 42.32 -8.80 -5.95
C VAL A 637 43.11 -10.10 -5.74
N ALA A 638 42.69 -11.21 -6.35
CA ALA A 638 43.41 -12.50 -6.29
C ALA A 638 44.81 -12.47 -6.94
N GLY A 639 45.14 -11.42 -7.72
CA GLY A 639 46.50 -11.20 -8.22
C GLY A 639 47.48 -10.76 -7.12
N PHE A 640 46.99 -10.27 -5.98
CA PHE A 640 47.83 -9.91 -4.84
C PHE A 640 48.07 -11.13 -3.95
N THR A 641 49.33 -11.49 -3.74
CA THR A 641 49.70 -12.64 -2.90
C THR A 641 49.73 -12.20 -1.44
N LEU A 642 48.79 -12.72 -0.64
CA LEU A 642 48.72 -12.46 0.80
C LEU A 642 49.54 -13.50 1.58
N PRO A 643 50.11 -13.15 2.75
CA PRO A 643 50.82 -14.11 3.58
C PRO A 643 49.86 -15.19 4.09
N ASP A 644 50.30 -16.45 4.10
CA ASP A 644 49.50 -17.58 4.60
C ASP A 644 49.00 -17.27 6.01
N LYS A 645 47.67 -17.12 6.15
CA LYS A 645 47.01 -16.89 7.44
C LYS A 645 47.31 -18.09 8.34
N PRO A 646 47.97 -17.92 9.51
CA PRO A 646 48.08 -19.02 10.46
C PRO A 646 46.66 -19.46 10.84
N PRO A 647 46.41 -20.78 11.01
CA PRO A 647 45.07 -21.30 11.23
C PRO A 647 44.44 -20.59 12.42
N ALA A 648 43.25 -20.03 12.21
CA ALA A 648 42.49 -19.33 13.23
C ALA A 648 42.43 -20.16 14.50
N SER A 649 42.99 -19.64 15.60
CA SER A 649 42.83 -20.23 16.92
C SER A 649 41.34 -20.25 17.25
N VAL A 650 40.78 -21.46 17.28
CA VAL A 650 39.40 -21.74 17.67
C VAL A 650 39.08 -20.99 18.97
N PRO A 651 38.09 -20.07 18.98
CA PRO A 651 37.63 -19.44 20.22
C PRO A 651 37.10 -20.54 21.15
N GLY A 652 37.54 -20.48 22.41
CA GLY A 652 37.25 -21.48 23.44
C GLY A 652 35.81 -21.98 23.42
N MET A 653 35.69 -23.29 23.29
CA MET A 653 34.45 -24.05 23.47
C MET A 653 33.84 -23.66 24.84
N SER A 654 32.82 -22.80 24.82
CA SER A 654 31.96 -22.60 25.98
C SER A 654 31.17 -23.89 26.22
N ALA A 655 31.17 -24.29 27.48
CA ALA A 655 30.60 -25.55 27.97
C ALA A 655 29.14 -25.77 27.53
N PRO A 656 28.69 -27.03 27.38
CA PRO A 656 27.33 -27.34 26.95
C PRO A 656 26.29 -26.86 27.99
N PRO A 657 25.09 -26.44 27.56
CA PRO A 657 24.05 -26.03 28.48
C PRO A 657 23.60 -27.23 29.32
N GLY A 658 23.53 -27.00 30.63
CA GLY A 658 23.10 -27.96 31.62
C GLY A 658 21.70 -28.51 31.32
N LYS A 659 21.57 -29.82 31.55
CA LYS A 659 20.30 -30.55 31.58
C LYS A 659 19.33 -29.88 32.56
N ALA A 660 18.34 -29.15 32.06
CA ALA A 660 17.18 -28.71 32.83
C ALA A 660 15.97 -29.61 32.50
N ARG A 661 15.67 -30.48 33.46
CA ARG A 661 14.43 -31.20 33.80
C ARG A 661 13.29 -31.21 32.76
N LYS A 662 12.98 -32.43 32.29
CA LYS A 662 11.61 -32.87 32.01
C LYS A 662 10.72 -32.56 33.21
N SER A 663 9.73 -31.69 33.03
CA SER A 663 8.52 -31.67 33.85
C SER A 663 7.39 -32.23 33.00
N ALA A 664 6.85 -33.36 33.46
CA ALA A 664 5.56 -33.86 33.04
C ALA A 664 4.48 -32.87 33.46
N ALA A 665 3.51 -32.63 32.58
CA ALA A 665 2.15 -32.27 32.94
C ALA A 665 1.26 -32.74 31.79
N GLU A 666 0.77 -33.96 31.97
CA GLU A 666 -0.26 -34.62 31.21
C GLU A 666 -1.62 -34.12 31.73
N VAL A 667 -2.60 -34.01 30.82
CA VAL A 667 -4.05 -34.18 31.04
C VAL A 667 -4.83 -33.05 31.73
N THR A 668 -5.69 -32.34 30.98
CA THR A 668 -7.17 -32.44 31.01
C THR A 668 -7.83 -31.30 30.22
N GLY A 669 -8.88 -31.61 29.43
CA GLY A 669 -9.93 -30.67 29.02
C GLY A 669 -10.05 -30.44 27.53
#